data_AF-A0A1G1T4X0-F1
#
_entry.id   AF-A0A1G1T4X0-F1
#
_cell.length_a   1.000
_cell.length_b   1.000
_cell.length_c   1.000
_cell.angle_alpha   90.00
_cell.angle_beta   90.00
_cell.angle_gamma   90.00
#
_symmetry.space_group_name_H-M   'P 1'
#
loop_
_entity.id
_entity.type
_entity.pdbx_description
1 polymer ?
#
loop_
_entity_poly.entity_id
_entity_poly.type
_entity_poly.pdbx_seq_one_letter_code
_entity_poly.pdbx_strand_id
1 'polypeptide(L)'
;MAQSAPVAPIKPKVFTNFGVTRTDNYYWLNQPTSPEVLSYLNAENAYYEKQMAAAQNSQKKLVAEIKGRIKQEDMSVPYRDNGYLYYSRFDLGGEYPVYCRKKGTIDENEEVLLDANEMGAGRTYFQIGDWSVSDNNQLLAYTADTVSRRLYTLRFKNLATGKLYPERIANTGGEVVWAADNKTVFYTKKNVTTLLPYQVYRHTLGTNPKSDALIYEEHDNTFNLHVTRSKSRKFIGIELVSSMSSEYRYLDAATPTAQFKTFIRREKDHLYNVEHLGDKFYVRTNWQAPNYRLMMTPVTNTAKTAWTDALTRHPEIFLDNFDLFRDYLVLNERKGGLRQLRVVRWKDKQEHYLQFDEPAYTATIGINAEQDTPLLRYNYTSLTTPMSTYEYDMSTRTSTLLKEQDVLGGFSKKDYVTERVFVKSRDNQFIPMSIVYKKGTKLDGTAPLLQYAYGSYGFSQDPTFSAARLSLLNRGFVYALCNIRGGQEMGRQWFEDGRMLKKINSFNDFIDCSLYLTKPHEAQVGTAKVNQQYTATDKLFAMGGSAGGLLMGAVMNMRPDLYKGVIAAVPFVDVVTTMSDPSIPLTTSEYDQWGNPADEDYFKYMLSYSPYDNVKKQAYPNTLVTTGLHDSQVQYFEPAKWVAKLRAMKTDKNQLIMHTDMSAGHGGASGRFKSIDDTARQYAFMLQLLGKNL
;
A
#
# COMPACT_ATOMS: atom_id res chain seq x y z
N MET A 1 32.89 10.43 -26.53
CA MET A 1 32.28 9.20 -27.07
C MET A 1 31.03 8.85 -26.27
N ALA A 2 29.94 8.48 -26.93
CA ALA A 2 28.71 8.09 -26.23
C ALA A 2 28.91 6.73 -25.53
N GLN A 3 29.15 6.74 -24.21
CA GLN A 3 29.04 5.56 -23.34
C GLN A 3 27.82 4.71 -23.71
N SER A 4 28.09 3.49 -24.15
CA SER A 4 27.10 2.49 -24.51
C SER A 4 26.34 2.04 -23.27
N ALA A 5 25.13 1.53 -23.49
CA ALA A 5 24.37 0.91 -22.43
C ALA A 5 25.11 -0.34 -21.91
N PRO A 6 25.07 -0.64 -20.59
CA PRO A 6 25.71 -1.82 -20.03
C PRO A 6 25.26 -3.11 -20.71
N VAL A 7 26.16 -4.08 -20.86
CA VAL A 7 25.82 -5.39 -21.42
C VAL A 7 26.07 -6.43 -20.34
N ALA A 8 25.01 -7.04 -19.83
CA ALA A 8 25.12 -8.13 -18.87
C ALA A 8 25.71 -9.37 -19.56
N PRO A 9 26.74 -10.02 -18.99
CA PRO A 9 27.23 -11.30 -19.48
C PRO A 9 26.11 -12.35 -19.57
N ILE A 10 26.13 -13.12 -20.65
CA ILE A 10 25.23 -14.27 -20.83
C ILE A 10 25.84 -15.47 -20.09
N LYS A 11 25.15 -15.94 -19.05
CA LYS A 11 25.47 -17.17 -18.32
C LYS A 11 24.22 -18.06 -18.30
N PRO A 12 24.05 -18.93 -19.30
CA PRO A 12 22.83 -19.72 -19.46
C PRO A 12 22.58 -20.61 -18.24
N LYS A 13 21.40 -20.49 -17.65
CA LYS A 13 20.83 -21.49 -16.74
C LYS A 13 19.56 -22.05 -17.36
N VAL A 14 19.50 -23.36 -17.51
CA VAL A 14 18.37 -24.05 -18.12
C VAL A 14 17.42 -24.54 -17.03
N PHE A 15 16.13 -24.27 -17.22
CA PHE A 15 15.03 -24.80 -16.43
C PHE A 15 14.16 -25.66 -17.35
N THR A 16 13.74 -26.84 -16.87
CA THR A 16 12.79 -27.70 -17.59
C THR A 16 11.68 -28.09 -16.64
N ASN A 17 10.45 -27.70 -16.98
CA ASN A 17 9.24 -28.00 -16.23
C ASN A 17 8.16 -28.40 -17.24
N PHE A 18 7.45 -29.51 -17.00
CA PHE A 18 6.34 -29.98 -17.85
C PHE A 18 6.67 -30.03 -19.36
N GLY A 19 7.89 -30.47 -19.71
CA GLY A 19 8.35 -30.54 -21.11
C GLY A 19 8.66 -29.18 -21.77
N VAL A 20 8.54 -28.07 -21.04
CA VAL A 20 8.92 -26.73 -21.50
C VAL A 20 10.30 -26.37 -20.97
N THR A 21 11.25 -26.15 -21.88
CA THR A 21 12.60 -25.70 -21.56
C THR A 21 12.70 -24.18 -21.65
N ARG A 22 13.08 -23.52 -20.55
CA ARG A 22 13.36 -22.09 -20.46
C ARG A 22 14.86 -21.88 -20.21
N THR A 23 15.47 -20.96 -20.94
CA THR A 23 16.87 -20.57 -20.69
C THR A 23 16.91 -19.16 -20.11
N ASP A 24 17.40 -19.07 -18.88
CA ASP A 24 17.66 -17.81 -18.20
C ASP A 24 19.14 -17.45 -18.32
N ASN A 25 19.46 -16.53 -19.22
CA ASN A 25 20.83 -16.07 -19.46
C ASN A 25 21.38 -15.16 -18.33
N TYR A 26 20.53 -14.72 -17.41
CA TYR A 26 20.83 -13.69 -16.43
C TYR A 26 20.54 -14.13 -14.99
N TYR A 27 20.29 -15.42 -14.76
CA TYR A 27 20.00 -15.98 -13.43
C TYR A 27 21.06 -15.60 -12.38
N TRP A 28 22.32 -15.50 -12.79
CA TRP A 28 23.47 -15.12 -11.95
C TRP A 28 23.33 -13.76 -11.25
N LEU A 29 22.44 -12.87 -11.73
CA LEU A 29 22.18 -11.56 -11.11
C LEU A 29 21.56 -11.68 -9.72
N ASN A 30 21.08 -12.85 -9.31
CA ASN A 30 20.45 -13.09 -8.00
C ASN A 30 21.43 -13.23 -6.81
N GLN A 31 22.70 -12.89 -6.99
CA GLN A 31 23.74 -12.97 -5.96
C GLN A 31 24.07 -11.57 -5.39
N PRO A 32 23.40 -11.09 -4.32
CA PRO A 32 23.46 -9.68 -3.88
C PRO A 32 24.84 -9.21 -3.41
N THR A 33 25.70 -10.13 -2.96
CA THR A 33 27.04 -9.82 -2.47
C THR A 33 28.13 -10.03 -3.53
N SER A 34 27.77 -10.46 -4.75
CA SER A 34 28.73 -10.68 -5.82
C SER A 34 29.29 -9.35 -6.33
N PRO A 35 30.62 -9.18 -6.40
CA PRO A 35 31.23 -7.98 -6.99
C PRO A 35 30.80 -7.75 -8.44
N GLU A 36 30.56 -8.83 -9.21
CA GLU A 36 30.09 -8.75 -10.60
C GLU A 36 28.68 -8.18 -10.69
N VAL A 37 27.79 -8.58 -9.77
CA VAL A 37 26.41 -8.06 -9.70
C VAL A 37 26.42 -6.60 -9.30
N LEU A 38 27.15 -6.25 -8.24
CA LEU A 38 27.27 -4.85 -7.79
C LEU A 38 27.89 -3.97 -8.88
N SER A 39 28.86 -4.47 -9.63
CA SER A 39 29.45 -3.75 -10.76
C SER A 39 28.42 -3.50 -11.87
N TYR A 40 27.60 -4.49 -12.23
CA TYR A 40 26.54 -4.33 -13.22
C TYR A 40 25.49 -3.30 -12.78
N LEU A 41 25.00 -3.37 -11.54
CA LEU A 41 24.02 -2.43 -11.00
C LEU A 41 24.56 -0.99 -10.98
N ASN A 42 25.82 -0.80 -10.57
CA ASN A 42 26.47 0.50 -10.61
C ASN A 42 26.67 1.02 -12.04
N ALA A 43 26.97 0.14 -13.00
CA ALA A 43 27.08 0.52 -14.40
C ALA A 43 25.73 0.96 -14.98
N GLU A 44 24.63 0.32 -14.59
CA GLU A 44 23.27 0.74 -14.96
C GLU A 44 22.92 2.11 -14.36
N ASN A 45 23.25 2.35 -13.09
CA ASN A 45 23.09 3.66 -12.46
C ASN A 45 23.89 4.75 -13.20
N ALA A 46 25.14 4.48 -13.56
CA ALA A 46 25.96 5.43 -14.33
C ALA A 46 25.36 5.71 -15.73
N TYR A 47 24.80 4.69 -16.37
CA TYR A 47 24.10 4.86 -17.65
C TYR A 47 22.81 5.67 -17.48
N TYR A 48 22.02 5.40 -16.44
CA TYR A 48 20.84 6.18 -16.08
C TYR A 48 21.19 7.67 -15.90
N GLU A 49 22.21 7.99 -15.09
CA GLU A 49 22.62 9.38 -14.84
C GLU A 49 22.99 10.10 -16.13
N LYS A 50 23.69 9.41 -17.03
CA LYS A 50 24.05 9.96 -18.32
C LYS A 50 22.84 10.24 -19.21
N GLN A 51 21.89 9.30 -19.29
CA GLN A 51 20.69 9.45 -20.12
C GLN A 51 19.72 10.50 -19.59
N MET A 52 19.77 10.76 -18.28
CA MET A 52 18.96 11.77 -17.60
C MET A 52 19.69 13.11 -17.41
N ALA A 53 20.94 13.24 -17.87
CA ALA A 53 21.76 14.45 -17.68
C ALA A 53 21.06 15.73 -18.16
N ALA A 54 20.37 15.68 -19.30
CA ALA A 54 19.63 16.83 -19.84
C ALA A 54 18.40 17.21 -18.99
N ALA A 55 17.83 16.25 -18.26
CA ALA A 55 16.67 16.43 -17.40
C ALA A 55 17.02 16.68 -15.92
N GLN A 56 18.30 16.61 -15.52
CA GLN A 56 18.71 16.81 -14.12
C GLN A 56 18.26 18.17 -13.57
N ASN A 57 18.34 19.23 -14.37
CA ASN A 57 17.84 20.55 -13.95
C ASN A 57 16.32 20.57 -13.78
N SER A 58 15.59 19.87 -14.65
CA SER A 58 14.14 19.72 -14.54
C SER A 58 13.75 18.91 -13.31
N GLN A 59 14.47 17.83 -13.01
CA GLN A 59 14.30 17.06 -11.79
C GLN A 59 14.51 17.93 -10.55
N LYS A 60 15.61 18.71 -10.47
CA LYS A 60 15.85 19.63 -9.34
C LYS A 60 14.74 20.67 -9.17
N LYS A 61 14.25 21.26 -10.27
CA LYS A 61 13.11 22.18 -10.25
C LYS A 61 11.84 21.51 -9.77
N LEU A 62 11.56 20.28 -10.22
CA LEU A 62 10.42 19.49 -9.75
C LEU A 62 10.53 19.16 -8.26
N VAL A 63 11.70 18.78 -7.76
CA VAL A 63 11.92 18.56 -6.32
C VAL A 63 11.61 19.82 -5.53
N ALA A 64 12.16 20.96 -5.94
CA ALA A 64 11.93 22.24 -5.29
C ALA A 64 10.44 22.65 -5.34
N GLU A 65 9.77 22.43 -6.47
CA GLU A 65 8.36 22.73 -6.68
C GLU A 65 7.46 21.86 -5.81
N ILE A 66 7.69 20.55 -5.76
CA ILE A 66 6.91 19.61 -4.94
C ILE A 66 7.13 19.90 -3.45
N LYS A 67 8.39 20.08 -3.04
CA LYS A 67 8.73 20.46 -1.65
C LYS A 67 8.13 21.80 -1.26
N GLY A 68 8.11 22.76 -2.18
CA GLY A 68 7.53 24.09 -1.99
C GLY A 68 6.01 24.10 -1.79
N ARG A 69 5.31 22.99 -2.05
CA ARG A 69 3.88 22.82 -1.73
C ARG A 69 3.62 22.24 -0.35
N ILE A 70 4.65 21.67 0.28
CA ILE A 70 4.53 21.02 1.57
C ILE A 70 4.79 22.04 2.66
N LYS A 71 3.82 22.23 3.55
CA LYS A 71 4.05 22.93 4.80
C LYS A 71 4.99 22.07 5.67
N GLN A 72 6.20 22.56 5.89
CA GLN A 72 7.22 21.77 6.59
C GLN A 72 6.90 21.60 8.06
N GLU A 73 6.37 22.62 8.71
CA GLU A 73 5.84 22.50 10.06
C GLU A 73 4.39 22.08 9.99
N ASP A 74 4.10 20.86 10.43
CA ASP A 74 2.76 20.32 10.38
C ASP A 74 2.47 19.42 11.57
N MET A 75 1.20 19.33 11.96
CA MET A 75 0.74 18.54 13.11
C MET A 75 -0.51 17.75 12.74
N SER A 76 -0.57 16.46 13.08
CA SER A 76 -1.80 15.67 12.92
C SER A 76 -2.92 16.22 13.81
N VAL A 77 -4.18 15.92 13.48
CA VAL A 77 -5.29 16.24 14.38
C VAL A 77 -5.16 15.44 15.68
N PRO A 78 -5.03 16.07 16.86
CA PRO A 78 -4.86 15.35 18.11
C PRO A 78 -6.06 14.47 18.44
N TYR A 79 -5.87 13.22 18.82
CA TYR A 79 -6.95 12.30 19.21
C TYR A 79 -6.88 11.97 20.69
N ARG A 80 -8.05 11.81 21.32
CA ARG A 80 -8.15 11.44 22.73
C ARG A 80 -7.96 9.94 22.90
N ASP A 81 -7.12 9.57 23.85
CA ASP A 81 -7.00 8.19 24.34
C ASP A 81 -6.53 8.20 25.81
N ASN A 82 -7.23 7.48 26.67
CA ASN A 82 -6.88 7.25 28.08
C ASN A 82 -6.44 8.51 28.86
N GLY A 83 -7.20 9.61 28.69
CA GLY A 83 -6.95 10.88 29.38
C GLY A 83 -5.87 11.77 28.75
N TYR A 84 -5.31 11.40 27.60
CA TYR A 84 -4.32 12.17 26.85
C TYR A 84 -4.81 12.50 25.45
N LEU A 85 -4.30 13.58 24.88
CA LEU A 85 -4.39 13.91 23.45
C LEU A 85 -3.08 13.52 22.78
N TYR A 86 -3.13 12.55 21.87
CA TYR A 86 -1.98 12.08 21.09
C TYR A 86 -1.96 12.72 19.72
N TYR A 87 -0.76 13.05 19.23
CA TYR A 87 -0.54 13.59 17.90
C TYR A 87 0.91 13.37 17.47
N SER A 88 1.17 13.52 16.18
CA SER A 88 2.51 13.63 15.63
C SER A 88 2.70 15.01 15.01
N ARG A 89 3.90 15.56 15.13
CA ARG A 89 4.30 16.78 14.42
C ARG A 89 5.56 16.57 13.59
N PHE A 90 5.75 17.42 12.60
CA PHE A 90 7.00 17.58 11.90
C PHE A 90 7.55 18.96 12.17
N ASP A 91 8.83 19.02 12.53
CA ASP A 91 9.53 20.27 12.73
C ASP A 91 10.06 20.84 11.42
N LEU A 92 10.39 22.13 11.43
CA LEU A 92 11.00 22.79 10.29
C LEU A 92 12.30 22.08 9.91
N GLY A 93 12.42 21.66 8.65
CA GLY A 93 13.56 20.89 8.16
C GLY A 93 13.62 19.43 8.64
N GLY A 94 12.76 18.99 9.56
CA GLY A 94 12.70 17.60 10.02
C GLY A 94 12.27 16.64 8.91
N GLU A 95 12.90 15.47 8.85
CA GLU A 95 12.58 14.39 7.89
C GLU A 95 11.56 13.40 8.45
N TYR A 96 11.52 13.28 9.78
CA TYR A 96 10.76 12.26 10.51
C TYR A 96 9.77 12.89 11.50
N PRO A 97 8.69 12.18 11.84
CA PRO A 97 7.72 12.66 12.81
C PRO A 97 8.28 12.66 14.24
N VAL A 98 7.86 13.64 15.02
CA VAL A 98 7.96 13.65 16.48
C VAL A 98 6.61 13.21 17.03
N TYR A 99 6.60 12.14 17.82
CA TYR A 99 5.41 11.59 18.44
C TYR A 99 5.21 12.21 19.82
N CYS A 100 4.05 12.82 20.03
CA CYS A 100 3.77 13.65 21.18
C CYS A 100 2.45 13.26 21.84
N ARG A 101 2.29 13.69 23.10
CA ARG A 101 0.99 13.74 23.76
C ARG A 101 0.87 14.95 24.67
N LYS A 102 -0.36 15.31 25.04
CA LYS A 102 -0.69 16.31 26.06
C LYS A 102 -1.72 15.71 27.02
N LYS A 103 -1.62 15.99 28.32
CA LYS A 103 -2.57 15.48 29.32
C LYS A 103 -3.87 16.26 29.24
N GLY A 104 -5.03 15.61 29.16
CA GLY A 104 -6.33 16.28 29.22
C GLY A 104 -6.72 17.08 27.97
N THR A 105 -6.22 18.31 27.83
CA THR A 105 -6.59 19.28 26.79
C THR A 105 -5.39 19.70 25.92
N ILE A 106 -5.64 20.46 24.86
CA ILE A 106 -4.60 20.90 23.91
C ILE A 106 -3.70 22.01 24.49
N ASP A 107 -4.18 22.72 25.51
CA ASP A 107 -3.48 23.83 26.16
C ASP A 107 -2.42 23.37 27.18
N GLU A 108 -2.46 22.09 27.56
CA GLU A 108 -1.54 21.48 28.51
C GLU A 108 -0.15 21.25 27.89
N ASN A 109 0.86 21.04 28.73
CA ASN A 109 2.25 20.91 28.26
C ASN A 109 2.45 19.67 27.36
N GLU A 110 3.23 19.84 26.29
CA GLU A 110 3.60 18.73 25.41
C GLU A 110 4.60 17.79 26.09
N GLU A 111 4.34 16.49 25.98
CA GLU A 111 5.26 15.40 26.30
C GLU A 111 5.74 14.74 25.01
N VAL A 112 7.03 14.85 24.68
CA VAL A 112 7.65 14.14 23.54
C VAL A 112 7.91 12.68 23.90
N LEU A 113 7.21 11.77 23.22
CA LEU A 113 7.36 10.33 23.40
C LEU A 113 8.60 9.82 22.66
N LEU A 114 8.68 10.12 21.36
CA LEU A 114 9.73 9.69 20.44
C LEU A 114 10.04 10.81 19.46
N ASP A 115 11.29 11.23 19.39
CA ASP A 115 11.79 12.09 18.31
C ASP A 115 12.56 11.23 17.31
N ALA A 116 11.92 10.94 16.17
CA ALA A 116 12.54 10.11 15.15
C ALA A 116 13.69 10.82 14.40
N ASN A 117 13.79 12.15 14.46
CA ASN A 117 14.92 12.89 13.90
C ASN A 117 16.17 12.68 14.75
N GLU A 118 16.06 12.82 16.08
CA GLU A 118 17.16 12.54 17.01
C GLU A 118 17.59 11.07 16.93
N MET A 119 16.64 10.14 16.93
CA MET A 119 16.93 8.70 16.90
C MET A 119 17.52 8.24 15.57
N GLY A 120 17.13 8.90 14.48
CA GLY A 120 17.61 8.65 13.11
C GLY A 120 18.91 9.38 12.76
N ALA A 121 19.42 10.27 13.61
CA ALA A 121 20.58 11.10 13.31
C ALA A 121 21.81 10.26 12.92
N GLY A 122 22.47 10.66 11.82
CA GLY A 122 23.64 9.98 11.27
C GLY A 122 23.35 8.64 10.58
N ARG A 123 22.09 8.21 10.49
CA ARG A 123 21.70 6.96 9.81
C ARG A 123 21.24 7.24 8.38
N THR A 124 21.58 6.33 7.46
CA THR A 124 21.09 6.37 6.08
C THR A 124 19.59 6.05 5.99
N TYR A 125 19.11 5.20 6.91
CA TYR A 125 17.71 4.83 7.05
C TYR A 125 17.27 4.81 8.53
N PHE A 126 16.05 5.26 8.80
CA PHE A 126 15.41 5.14 10.10
C PHE A 126 13.89 5.08 9.96
N GLN A 127 13.25 4.20 10.71
CA GLN A 127 11.80 4.11 10.82
C GLN A 127 11.40 3.67 12.23
N ILE A 128 10.45 4.37 12.85
CA ILE A 128 9.68 3.83 13.97
C ILE A 128 8.63 2.88 13.41
N GLY A 129 8.61 1.63 13.87
CA GLY A 129 7.66 0.61 13.43
C GLY A 129 6.30 0.82 14.07
N ASP A 130 6.21 0.56 15.36
CA ASP A 130 5.02 0.74 16.18
C ASP A 130 5.40 1.31 17.55
N TRP A 131 4.42 1.85 18.28
CA TRP A 131 4.59 2.31 19.65
C TRP A 131 3.28 2.17 20.44
N SER A 132 3.41 1.84 21.72
CA SER A 132 2.27 1.62 22.61
C SER A 132 2.56 2.12 24.01
N VAL A 133 1.62 2.88 24.58
CA VAL A 133 1.67 3.39 25.96
C VAL A 133 0.87 2.45 26.86
N SER A 134 1.41 2.13 28.03
CA SER A 134 0.75 1.28 29.03
C SER A 134 -0.55 1.91 29.56
N ASP A 135 -1.48 1.09 30.04
CA ASP A 135 -2.80 1.53 30.55
C ASP A 135 -2.69 2.55 31.71
N ASN A 136 -1.60 2.53 32.48
CA ASN A 136 -1.31 3.52 33.54
C ASN A 136 -0.60 4.79 33.04
N ASN A 137 -0.39 4.96 31.73
CA ASN A 137 0.29 6.09 31.09
C ASN A 137 1.77 6.32 31.47
N GLN A 138 2.44 5.37 32.13
CA GLN A 138 3.80 5.55 32.65
C GLN A 138 4.90 4.93 31.78
N LEU A 139 4.59 3.98 30.91
CA LEU A 139 5.56 3.22 30.15
C LEU A 139 5.24 3.30 28.66
N LEU A 140 6.29 3.36 27.85
CA LEU A 140 6.23 3.31 26.40
C LEU A 140 7.02 2.09 25.91
N ALA A 141 6.39 1.28 25.07
CA ALA A 141 7.06 0.30 24.25
C ALA A 141 7.11 0.83 22.81
N TYR A 142 8.23 0.66 22.11
CA TYR A 142 8.35 1.07 20.71
C TYR A 142 9.33 0.19 19.95
N THR A 143 9.16 0.14 18.64
CA THR A 143 10.02 -0.62 17.73
C THR A 143 10.66 0.30 16.68
N ALA A 144 11.89 -0.03 16.25
CA ALA A 144 12.59 0.75 15.23
C ALA A 144 13.38 -0.13 14.26
N ASP A 145 13.42 0.26 12.98
CA ASP A 145 14.24 -0.29 11.90
C ASP A 145 15.24 0.79 11.43
N THR A 146 16.47 0.36 11.14
CA THR A 146 17.58 1.22 10.74
C THR A 146 18.17 0.87 9.38
N VAL A 147 17.62 -0.13 8.68
CA VAL A 147 18.17 -0.66 7.41
C VAL A 147 17.12 -1.00 6.35
N SER A 148 15.85 -0.64 6.55
CA SER A 148 14.76 -0.86 5.58
C SER A 148 14.45 -2.34 5.31
N ARG A 149 14.73 -3.22 6.27
CA ARG A 149 14.52 -4.67 6.14
C ARG A 149 13.30 -5.17 6.92
N ARG A 150 12.58 -4.27 7.60
CA ARG A 150 11.40 -4.58 8.43
C ARG A 150 11.71 -5.62 9.50
N LEU A 151 12.94 -5.60 10.01
CA LEU A 151 13.40 -6.35 11.18
C LEU A 151 13.61 -5.34 12.29
N TYR A 152 12.61 -5.21 13.16
CA TYR A 152 12.60 -4.14 14.14
C TYR A 152 13.31 -4.56 15.43
N THR A 153 13.78 -3.58 16.18
CA THR A 153 14.23 -3.74 17.58
C THR A 153 13.21 -3.12 18.51
N LEU A 154 12.59 -3.93 19.38
CA LEU A 154 11.69 -3.51 20.45
C LEU A 154 12.47 -3.01 21.66
N ARG A 155 12.03 -1.89 22.22
CA ARG A 155 12.61 -1.16 23.35
C ARG A 155 11.53 -0.57 24.26
N PHE A 156 11.91 -0.26 25.49
CA PHE A 156 11.02 0.33 26.50
C PHE A 156 11.58 1.63 27.08
N LYS A 157 10.69 2.58 27.39
CA LYS A 157 10.98 3.88 27.99
C LYS A 157 10.05 4.14 29.18
N ASN A 158 10.60 4.58 30.29
CA ASN A 158 9.82 5.13 31.40
C ASN A 158 9.48 6.59 31.06
N LEU A 159 8.19 6.92 30.95
CA LEU A 159 7.74 8.24 30.52
C LEU A 159 7.91 9.32 31.59
N ALA A 160 7.88 8.95 32.87
CA ALA A 160 8.07 9.91 33.96
C ALA A 160 9.53 10.38 34.09
N THR A 161 10.50 9.50 33.85
CA THR A 161 11.94 9.80 33.99
C THR A 161 12.66 10.03 32.67
N GLY A 162 12.03 9.70 31.54
CA GLY A 162 12.64 9.69 30.22
C GLY A 162 13.67 8.57 29.99
N LYS A 163 13.99 7.76 31.01
CA LYS A 163 15.04 6.73 30.95
C LYS A 163 14.58 5.52 30.15
N LEU A 164 15.49 4.99 29.36
CA LEU A 164 15.31 3.74 28.62
C LEU A 164 15.63 2.55 29.54
N TYR A 165 14.83 1.50 29.43
CA TYR A 165 15.17 0.22 30.04
C TYR A 165 16.33 -0.44 29.27
N PRO A 166 17.13 -1.30 29.93
CA PRO A 166 18.27 -1.95 29.30
C PRO A 166 17.86 -3.01 28.28
N GLU A 167 16.65 -3.57 28.38
CA GLU A 167 16.18 -4.61 27.48
C GLU A 167 16.11 -4.14 26.02
N ARG A 168 16.51 -5.01 25.11
CA ARG A 168 16.40 -4.83 23.66
C ARG A 168 16.08 -6.17 23.02
N ILE A 169 15.04 -6.21 22.21
CA ILE A 169 14.58 -7.43 21.56
C ILE A 169 14.67 -7.22 20.05
N ALA A 170 15.62 -7.89 19.40
CA ALA A 170 15.86 -7.76 17.97
C ALA A 170 14.97 -8.70 17.13
N ASN A 171 14.86 -8.40 15.84
CA ASN A 171 14.16 -9.21 14.83
C ASN A 171 12.67 -9.38 15.14
N THR A 172 12.01 -8.34 15.65
CA THR A 172 10.57 -8.35 15.89
C THR A 172 9.79 -8.00 14.62
N GLY A 173 8.49 -8.35 14.58
CA GLY A 173 7.61 -8.07 13.45
C GLY A 173 7.35 -6.58 13.24
N GLY A 174 7.34 -5.81 14.32
CA GLY A 174 7.11 -4.37 14.35
C GLY A 174 6.06 -4.00 15.39
N GLU A 175 5.03 -4.81 15.55
CA GLU A 175 3.90 -4.58 16.45
C GLU A 175 4.25 -4.84 17.92
N VAL A 176 3.64 -4.06 18.83
CA VAL A 176 3.82 -4.25 20.28
C VAL A 176 2.55 -3.96 21.07
N VAL A 177 2.18 -4.89 21.98
CA VAL A 177 0.94 -4.79 22.77
C VAL A 177 1.22 -4.96 24.26
N TRP A 178 0.85 -3.95 25.06
CA TRP A 178 0.82 -4.06 26.52
C TRP A 178 -0.33 -4.96 26.99
N ALA A 179 -0.12 -5.66 28.10
CA ALA A 179 -1.15 -6.20 28.96
C ALA A 179 -1.68 -5.14 29.95
N ALA A 180 -2.82 -5.41 30.59
CA ALA A 180 -3.43 -4.46 31.54
C ALA A 180 -2.68 -4.34 32.88
N ASP A 181 -1.72 -5.23 33.13
CA ASP A 181 -0.87 -5.21 34.34
C ASP A 181 0.24 -4.15 34.29
N ASN A 182 0.41 -3.45 33.16
CA ASN A 182 1.46 -2.45 32.92
C ASN A 182 2.89 -3.00 33.11
N LYS A 183 3.08 -4.30 32.88
CA LYS A 183 4.37 -4.97 33.08
C LYS A 183 4.66 -6.00 31.99
N THR A 184 3.62 -6.61 31.44
CA THR A 184 3.71 -7.67 30.45
C THR A 184 3.45 -7.15 29.05
N VAL A 185 4.25 -7.59 28.08
CA VAL A 185 4.18 -7.17 26.68
C VAL A 185 4.18 -8.38 25.77
N PHE A 186 3.35 -8.36 24.72
CA PHE A 186 3.32 -9.35 23.66
C PHE A 186 3.89 -8.76 22.38
N TYR A 187 4.69 -9.56 21.67
CA TYR A 187 5.33 -9.17 20.41
C TYR A 187 5.52 -10.37 19.49
N THR A 188 5.67 -10.09 18.20
CA THR A 188 5.97 -11.09 17.17
C THR A 188 7.47 -11.13 16.88
N LYS A 189 8.00 -12.32 16.57
CA LYS A 189 9.38 -12.53 16.13
C LYS A 189 9.40 -13.05 14.70
N LYS A 190 10.32 -12.50 13.89
CA LYS A 190 10.49 -12.84 12.48
C LYS A 190 11.55 -13.91 12.27
N ASN A 191 11.33 -14.76 11.27
CA ASN A 191 12.38 -15.58 10.69
C ASN A 191 13.29 -14.66 9.86
N VAL A 192 14.60 -14.65 10.13
CA VAL A 192 15.53 -13.70 9.48
C VAL A 192 15.81 -14.01 8.01
N THR A 193 15.48 -15.22 7.56
CA THR A 193 15.62 -15.67 6.17
C THR A 193 14.37 -15.32 5.37
N THR A 194 13.20 -15.82 5.80
CA THR A 194 11.93 -15.59 5.06
C THR A 194 11.29 -14.24 5.36
N LEU A 195 11.71 -13.57 6.44
CA LEU A 195 11.17 -12.31 6.97
C LEU A 195 9.72 -12.39 7.48
N LEU A 196 9.15 -13.58 7.55
CA LEU A 196 7.80 -13.82 8.05
C LEU A 196 7.75 -13.80 9.59
N PRO A 197 6.77 -13.10 10.20
CA PRO A 197 6.50 -13.22 11.63
C PRO A 197 5.86 -14.59 11.90
N TYR A 198 6.52 -15.43 12.70
CA TYR A 198 6.13 -16.83 12.89
C TYR A 198 6.08 -17.26 14.36
N GLN A 199 6.53 -16.42 15.30
CA GLN A 199 6.42 -16.69 16.73
C GLN A 199 5.82 -15.50 17.47
N VAL A 200 5.00 -15.77 18.49
CA VAL A 200 4.54 -14.79 19.47
C VAL A 200 5.20 -15.06 20.80
N TYR A 201 5.80 -14.04 21.39
CA TYR A 201 6.44 -14.09 22.69
C TYR A 201 5.74 -13.18 23.70
N ARG A 202 5.89 -13.53 24.97
CA ARG A 202 5.53 -12.70 26.12
C ARG A 202 6.78 -12.29 26.87
N HIS A 203 6.99 -10.97 26.95
CA HIS A 203 8.04 -10.33 27.72
C HIS A 203 7.50 -9.79 29.04
N THR A 204 8.28 -9.92 30.11
CA THR A 204 8.03 -9.22 31.38
C THR A 204 9.08 -8.13 31.55
N LEU A 205 8.64 -6.88 31.65
CA LEU A 205 9.54 -5.71 31.77
C LEU A 205 10.50 -5.87 32.95
N GLY A 206 11.77 -5.53 32.74
CA GLY A 206 12.85 -5.67 33.72
C GLY A 206 13.49 -7.06 33.76
N THR A 207 13.08 -8.00 32.91
CA THR A 207 13.67 -9.35 32.83
C THR A 207 14.57 -9.50 31.60
N ASN A 208 15.42 -10.53 31.58
CA ASN A 208 16.26 -10.82 30.43
C ASN A 208 15.39 -11.33 29.26
N PRO A 209 15.42 -10.72 28.06
CA PRO A 209 14.63 -11.21 26.91
C PRO A 209 14.88 -12.67 26.53
N LYS A 210 16.03 -13.26 26.91
CA LYS A 210 16.30 -14.69 26.70
C LYS A 210 15.37 -15.61 27.51
N SER A 211 14.72 -15.11 28.56
CA SER A 211 13.74 -15.85 29.36
C SER A 211 12.29 -15.59 28.94
N ASP A 212 12.07 -14.87 27.84
CA ASP A 212 10.72 -14.62 27.33
C ASP A 212 10.02 -15.95 26.98
N ALA A 213 8.74 -16.04 27.35
CA ALA A 213 7.96 -17.24 27.09
C ALA A 213 7.47 -17.25 25.63
N LEU A 214 7.74 -18.33 24.90
CA LEU A 214 7.09 -18.61 23.62
C LEU A 214 5.62 -18.95 23.88
N ILE A 215 4.71 -18.18 23.29
CA ILE A 215 3.26 -18.31 23.49
C ILE A 215 2.61 -19.05 22.33
N TYR A 216 3.08 -18.79 21.11
CA TYR A 216 2.57 -19.41 19.90
C TYR A 216 3.67 -19.47 18.83
N GLU A 217 3.67 -20.54 18.04
CA GLU A 217 4.51 -20.70 16.85
C GLU A 217 3.63 -21.13 15.68
N GLU A 218 3.73 -20.43 14.56
CA GLU A 218 3.12 -20.78 13.29
C GLU A 218 4.11 -21.59 12.46
N HIS A 219 3.68 -22.75 12.00
CA HIS A 219 4.48 -23.63 11.16
C HIS A 219 4.08 -23.53 9.68
N ASP A 220 2.89 -23.02 9.38
CA ASP A 220 2.42 -22.74 8.04
C ASP A 220 2.91 -21.36 7.59
N ASN A 221 3.92 -21.36 6.71
CA ASN A 221 4.55 -20.15 6.21
C ASN A 221 3.68 -19.33 5.22
N THR A 222 2.41 -19.71 5.01
CA THR A 222 1.43 -18.90 4.27
C THR A 222 0.68 -17.91 5.17
N PHE A 223 0.78 -18.08 6.50
CA PHE A 223 0.15 -17.20 7.48
C PHE A 223 1.14 -16.19 8.05
N ASN A 224 0.73 -14.91 8.07
CA ASN A 224 1.37 -13.88 8.87
C ASN A 224 0.78 -13.85 10.27
N LEU A 225 1.64 -13.66 11.27
CA LEU A 225 1.23 -13.46 12.66
C LEU A 225 1.26 -11.98 13.04
N HIS A 226 0.19 -11.55 13.71
CA HIS A 226 0.09 -10.24 14.35
C HIS A 226 -0.36 -10.39 15.81
N VAL A 227 0.02 -9.43 16.64
CA VAL A 227 -0.52 -9.27 18.00
C VAL A 227 -1.33 -7.99 18.07
N THR A 228 -2.53 -8.06 18.63
CA THR A 228 -3.47 -6.92 18.66
C THR A 228 -4.05 -6.69 20.06
N ARG A 229 -4.57 -5.48 20.28
CA ARG A 229 -5.35 -5.14 21.48
C ARG A 229 -6.71 -4.64 21.02
N SER A 230 -7.79 -5.25 21.51
CA SER A 230 -9.14 -4.79 21.17
C SER A 230 -9.33 -3.33 21.59
N LYS A 231 -10.11 -2.54 20.85
CA LYS A 231 -10.40 -1.12 21.18
C LYS A 231 -10.96 -0.94 22.60
N SER A 232 -11.74 -1.91 23.07
CA SER A 232 -12.24 -1.95 24.46
C SER A 232 -11.18 -2.15 25.55
N ARG A 233 -9.93 -2.38 25.15
CA ARG A 233 -8.79 -2.82 25.98
C ARG A 233 -9.01 -4.13 26.73
N LYS A 234 -10.10 -4.86 26.54
CA LYS A 234 -10.36 -6.10 27.30
C LYS A 234 -9.52 -7.29 26.85
N PHE A 235 -9.27 -7.40 25.54
CA PHE A 235 -8.65 -8.60 24.97
C PHE A 235 -7.34 -8.28 24.25
N ILE A 236 -6.37 -9.17 24.43
CA ILE A 236 -5.17 -9.28 23.59
C ILE A 236 -5.44 -10.38 22.56
N GLY A 237 -5.14 -10.09 21.29
CA GLY A 237 -5.33 -10.99 20.16
C GLY A 237 -4.01 -11.52 19.61
N ILE A 238 -4.04 -12.77 19.13
CA ILE A 238 -3.10 -13.29 18.13
C ILE A 238 -3.91 -13.50 16.86
N GLU A 239 -3.56 -12.76 15.81
CA GLU A 239 -4.18 -12.85 14.49
C GLU A 239 -3.26 -13.61 13.56
N LEU A 240 -3.81 -14.62 12.90
CA LEU A 240 -3.15 -15.44 11.91
C LEU A 240 -3.87 -15.20 10.61
N VAL A 241 -3.18 -14.62 9.63
CA VAL A 241 -3.81 -14.18 8.38
C VAL A 241 -2.99 -14.66 7.19
N SER A 242 -3.63 -15.47 6.35
CA SER A 242 -3.18 -15.72 4.97
C SER A 242 -4.04 -14.91 4.00
N SER A 243 -3.76 -15.02 2.71
CA SER A 243 -4.54 -14.42 1.62
C SER A 243 -6.04 -14.84 1.63
N MET A 244 -6.32 -16.06 2.08
CA MET A 244 -7.64 -16.71 1.94
C MET A 244 -8.23 -17.20 3.25
N SER A 245 -7.49 -17.20 4.35
CA SER A 245 -7.95 -17.76 5.62
C SER A 245 -7.41 -17.00 6.81
N SER A 246 -8.21 -16.88 7.86
CA SER A 246 -7.80 -16.27 9.12
C SER A 246 -8.09 -17.16 10.33
N GLU A 247 -7.35 -16.93 11.40
CA GLU A 247 -7.65 -17.42 12.74
C GLU A 247 -7.38 -16.32 13.76
N TYR A 248 -8.22 -16.26 14.79
CA TYR A 248 -8.10 -15.32 15.89
C TYR A 248 -8.03 -16.09 17.19
N ARG A 249 -7.04 -15.76 18.01
CA ARG A 249 -6.93 -16.25 19.38
C ARG A 249 -6.92 -15.08 20.33
N TYR A 250 -7.53 -15.23 21.50
CA TYR A 250 -7.65 -14.12 22.45
C TYR A 250 -7.46 -14.57 23.89
N LEU A 251 -7.00 -13.65 24.74
CA LEU A 251 -7.05 -13.78 26.19
C LEU A 251 -7.47 -12.46 26.83
N ASP A 252 -7.94 -12.53 28.07
CA ASP A 252 -8.22 -11.33 28.87
C ASP A 252 -6.91 -10.65 29.26
N ALA A 253 -6.78 -9.40 28.87
CA ALA A 253 -5.61 -8.57 29.09
C ALA A 253 -5.20 -8.40 30.57
N ALA A 254 -6.15 -8.54 31.49
CA ALA A 254 -5.89 -8.49 32.94
C ALA A 254 -5.26 -9.79 33.46
N THR A 255 -5.28 -10.87 32.67
CA THR A 255 -4.67 -12.17 32.99
C THR A 255 -3.64 -12.58 31.94
N PRO A 256 -2.54 -11.83 31.77
CA PRO A 256 -1.59 -12.04 30.66
C PRO A 256 -0.79 -13.36 30.75
N THR A 257 -0.92 -14.09 31.86
CA THR A 257 -0.37 -15.43 32.02
C THR A 257 -1.33 -16.55 31.63
N ALA A 258 -2.60 -16.25 31.36
CA ALA A 258 -3.59 -17.21 30.92
C ALA A 258 -3.29 -17.77 29.53
N GLN A 259 -3.91 -18.91 29.21
CA GLN A 259 -3.83 -19.49 27.88
C GLN A 259 -4.72 -18.72 26.90
N PHE A 260 -4.22 -18.54 25.67
CA PHE A 260 -5.01 -18.01 24.56
C PHE A 260 -6.13 -18.99 24.19
N LYS A 261 -7.35 -18.47 24.11
CA LYS A 261 -8.52 -19.18 23.60
C LYS A 261 -8.62 -18.97 22.10
N THR A 262 -8.83 -20.03 21.34
CA THR A 262 -9.12 -19.91 19.91
C THR A 262 -10.56 -19.46 19.71
N PHE A 263 -10.79 -18.38 18.95
CA PHE A 263 -12.13 -17.87 18.66
C PHE A 263 -12.92 -18.90 17.84
N ILE A 264 -12.40 -19.21 16.65
CA ILE A 264 -12.71 -20.40 15.87
C ILE A 264 -11.40 -20.89 15.23
N ARG A 265 -11.27 -22.18 14.94
CA ARG A 265 -10.11 -22.68 14.19
C ARG A 265 -10.20 -22.18 12.75
N ARG A 266 -9.05 -21.93 12.10
CA ARG A 266 -9.02 -21.57 10.68
C ARG A 266 -9.76 -22.59 9.82
N GLU A 267 -10.42 -22.09 8.80
CA GLU A 267 -11.05 -22.86 7.73
C GLU A 267 -10.58 -22.32 6.39
N LYS A 268 -10.45 -23.21 5.40
CA LYS A 268 -10.08 -22.81 4.04
C LYS A 268 -11.09 -21.80 3.49
N ASP A 269 -10.58 -20.77 2.82
CA ASP A 269 -11.36 -19.70 2.19
C ASP A 269 -12.26 -18.89 3.17
N HIS A 270 -11.99 -18.96 4.48
CA HIS A 270 -12.71 -18.21 5.51
C HIS A 270 -11.87 -17.09 6.11
N LEU A 271 -12.18 -15.86 5.70
CA LEU A 271 -11.62 -14.63 6.27
C LEU A 271 -12.60 -14.02 7.26
N TYR A 272 -12.08 -13.62 8.41
CA TYR A 272 -12.80 -12.88 9.43
C TYR A 272 -11.86 -12.06 10.32
N ASN A 273 -12.37 -10.94 10.82
CA ASN A 273 -11.74 -10.15 11.88
C ASN A 273 -12.74 -9.91 13.02
N VAL A 274 -12.23 -9.75 14.24
CA VAL A 274 -13.03 -9.73 15.46
C VAL A 274 -12.80 -8.43 16.21
N GLU A 275 -13.87 -7.77 16.61
CA GLU A 275 -13.85 -6.65 17.56
C GLU A 275 -14.77 -6.91 18.75
N HIS A 276 -14.58 -6.15 19.81
CA HIS A 276 -15.31 -6.33 21.07
C HIS A 276 -16.05 -5.06 21.52
N LEU A 277 -17.32 -5.24 21.91
CA LEU A 277 -18.12 -4.22 22.58
C LEU A 277 -19.12 -4.87 23.53
N GLY A 278 -19.12 -4.42 24.79
CA GLY A 278 -20.04 -4.92 25.83
C GLY A 278 -19.77 -6.38 26.20
N ASP A 279 -20.76 -7.24 25.96
CA ASP A 279 -20.74 -8.68 26.22
C ASP A 279 -20.63 -9.52 24.93
N LYS A 280 -20.31 -8.87 23.79
CA LYS A 280 -20.28 -9.51 22.48
C LYS A 280 -18.97 -9.28 21.74
N PHE A 281 -18.65 -10.26 20.91
CA PHE A 281 -17.75 -10.09 19.78
C PHE A 281 -18.55 -9.77 18.52
N TYR A 282 -18.02 -8.84 17.73
CA TYR A 282 -18.51 -8.52 16.38
C TYR A 282 -17.51 -9.07 15.38
N VAL A 283 -18.02 -9.75 14.35
CA VAL A 283 -17.23 -10.54 13.42
C VAL A 283 -17.55 -10.07 12.01
N ARG A 284 -16.64 -9.34 11.38
CA ARG A 284 -16.71 -9.10 9.94
C ARG A 284 -16.16 -10.35 9.26
N THR A 285 -16.97 -11.02 8.44
CA THR A 285 -16.61 -12.33 7.86
C THR A 285 -17.11 -12.52 6.44
N ASN A 286 -16.34 -13.25 5.63
CA ASN A 286 -16.75 -13.68 4.29
C ASN A 286 -17.59 -14.99 4.29
N TRP A 287 -17.90 -15.56 5.47
CA TRP A 287 -18.62 -16.82 5.58
C TRP A 287 -19.98 -16.75 4.89
N GLN A 288 -20.14 -17.49 3.78
CA GLN A 288 -21.30 -17.44 2.88
C GLN A 288 -21.59 -16.04 2.28
N ALA A 289 -20.62 -15.12 2.34
CA ALA A 289 -20.77 -13.73 1.95
C ALA A 289 -19.44 -13.19 1.38
N PRO A 290 -19.15 -13.39 0.07
CA PRO A 290 -17.89 -12.93 -0.53
C PRO A 290 -17.61 -11.44 -0.32
N ASN A 291 -18.65 -10.61 -0.32
CA ASN A 291 -18.59 -9.17 -0.05
C ASN A 291 -18.62 -8.81 1.45
N TYR A 292 -18.34 -9.79 2.31
CA TYR A 292 -18.40 -9.73 3.76
C TYR A 292 -19.79 -9.43 4.33
N ARG A 293 -19.98 -9.84 5.58
CA ARG A 293 -21.10 -9.45 6.44
C ARG A 293 -20.60 -9.19 7.85
N LEU A 294 -21.37 -8.46 8.63
CA LEU A 294 -21.10 -8.26 10.05
C LEU A 294 -22.01 -9.16 10.89
N MET A 295 -21.41 -10.06 11.65
CA MET A 295 -22.08 -10.96 12.59
C MET A 295 -21.72 -10.58 14.03
N MET A 296 -22.44 -11.12 14.99
CA MET A 296 -22.13 -10.99 16.42
C MET A 296 -22.35 -12.30 17.16
N THR A 297 -21.59 -12.49 18.24
CA THR A 297 -21.68 -13.67 19.12
C THR A 297 -21.35 -13.29 20.57
N PRO A 298 -21.93 -13.94 21.60
CA PRO A 298 -21.55 -13.69 22.99
C PRO A 298 -20.07 -14.00 23.25
N VAL A 299 -19.41 -13.23 24.14
CA VAL A 299 -18.00 -13.50 24.52
C VAL A 299 -17.78 -14.85 25.20
N THR A 300 -18.86 -15.45 25.73
CA THR A 300 -18.89 -16.75 26.39
C THR A 300 -19.06 -17.92 25.43
N ASN A 301 -19.48 -17.69 24.19
CA ASN A 301 -19.67 -18.72 23.18
C ASN A 301 -19.29 -18.20 21.79
N THR A 302 -18.09 -18.55 21.32
CA THR A 302 -17.56 -18.11 20.03
C THR A 302 -17.89 -19.06 18.88
N ALA A 303 -18.55 -20.20 19.16
CA ALA A 303 -18.90 -21.18 18.13
C ALA A 303 -19.79 -20.55 17.04
N LYS A 304 -19.55 -20.91 15.77
CA LYS A 304 -20.32 -20.38 14.64
C LYS A 304 -21.83 -20.60 14.77
N THR A 305 -22.28 -21.63 15.51
CA THR A 305 -23.70 -21.88 15.80
C THR A 305 -24.37 -20.81 16.68
N ALA A 306 -23.58 -20.00 17.40
CA ALA A 306 -24.06 -18.88 18.20
C ALA A 306 -24.03 -17.54 17.45
N TRP A 307 -23.49 -17.52 16.22
CA TRP A 307 -23.39 -16.29 15.44
C TRP A 307 -24.76 -15.89 14.91
N THR A 308 -25.08 -14.60 15.05
CA THR A 308 -26.27 -13.98 14.47
C THR A 308 -25.85 -12.76 13.65
N ASP A 309 -26.59 -12.43 12.60
CA ASP A 309 -26.28 -11.24 11.81
C ASP A 309 -26.46 -9.98 12.69
N ALA A 310 -25.44 -9.12 12.73
CA ALA A 310 -25.50 -7.86 13.49
C ALA A 310 -26.38 -6.81 12.77
N LEU A 311 -26.49 -6.96 11.44
CA LEU A 311 -27.22 -6.11 10.52
C LEU A 311 -27.74 -6.92 9.32
N THR A 312 -28.73 -6.36 8.62
CA THR A 312 -29.17 -6.87 7.33
C THR A 312 -28.02 -6.89 6.31
N ARG A 313 -27.96 -7.97 5.52
CA ARG A 313 -26.94 -8.18 4.49
C ARG A 313 -27.33 -7.54 3.16
N HIS A 314 -26.35 -6.93 2.49
CA HIS A 314 -26.45 -6.38 1.13
C HIS A 314 -25.39 -7.04 0.22
N PRO A 315 -25.74 -8.09 -0.54
CA PRO A 315 -24.77 -8.87 -1.33
C PRO A 315 -23.96 -8.05 -2.35
N GLU A 316 -24.50 -6.95 -2.84
CA GLU A 316 -23.89 -6.04 -3.81
C GLU A 316 -22.92 -5.03 -3.19
N ILE A 317 -22.94 -4.88 -1.87
CA ILE A 317 -22.11 -3.93 -1.13
C ILE A 317 -20.94 -4.67 -0.50
N PHE A 318 -19.73 -4.25 -0.81
CA PHE A 318 -18.54 -4.80 -0.16
C PHE A 318 -18.28 -4.08 1.15
N LEU A 319 -18.37 -4.79 2.27
CA LEU A 319 -18.02 -4.26 3.59
C LEU A 319 -16.48 -4.29 3.74
N ASP A 320 -15.83 -3.13 3.68
CA ASP A 320 -14.37 -2.99 3.77
C ASP A 320 -13.89 -3.09 5.23
N ASN A 321 -14.48 -2.30 6.11
CA ASN A 321 -14.21 -2.35 7.56
C ASN A 321 -15.39 -1.78 8.37
N PHE A 322 -15.29 -1.83 9.69
CA PHE A 322 -16.26 -1.25 10.63
C PHE A 322 -15.56 -0.70 11.88
N ASP A 323 -16.26 0.14 12.63
CA ASP A 323 -15.84 0.62 13.95
C ASP A 323 -17.04 0.65 14.91
N LEU A 324 -16.76 0.33 16.18
CA LEU A 324 -17.74 0.18 17.24
C LEU A 324 -17.67 1.34 18.23
N PHE A 325 -18.82 1.96 18.44
CA PHE A 325 -19.07 2.94 19.50
C PHE A 325 -20.16 2.38 20.42
N ARG A 326 -20.26 2.93 21.64
CA ARG A 326 -21.26 2.49 22.63
C ARG A 326 -22.68 2.56 22.09
N ASP A 327 -23.02 3.64 21.39
CA ASP A 327 -24.37 3.89 20.86
C ASP A 327 -24.50 3.73 19.34
N TYR A 328 -23.36 3.61 18.63
CA TYR A 328 -23.31 3.60 17.17
C TYR A 328 -22.39 2.52 16.62
N LEU A 329 -22.69 2.10 15.40
CA LEU A 329 -21.84 1.34 14.51
C LEU A 329 -21.54 2.18 13.29
N VAL A 330 -20.29 2.19 12.86
CA VAL A 330 -19.89 2.84 11.61
C VAL A 330 -19.30 1.79 10.68
N LEU A 331 -19.72 1.79 9.43
CA LEU A 331 -19.28 0.85 8.41
C LEU A 331 -18.63 1.63 7.28
N ASN A 332 -17.48 1.15 6.82
CA ASN A 332 -16.88 1.62 5.58
C ASN A 332 -17.18 0.58 4.50
N GLU A 333 -18.07 0.94 3.59
CA GLU A 333 -18.62 0.08 2.55
C GLU A 333 -18.13 0.54 1.17
N ARG A 334 -18.18 -0.34 0.17
CA ARG A 334 -17.91 0.01 -1.23
C ARG A 334 -19.10 -0.30 -2.10
N LYS A 335 -19.49 0.68 -2.92
CA LYS A 335 -20.54 0.58 -3.93
C LYS A 335 -20.15 1.37 -5.15
N GLY A 336 -20.26 0.77 -6.34
CA GLY A 336 -19.90 1.43 -7.60
C GLY A 336 -18.44 1.89 -7.69
N GLY A 337 -17.52 1.26 -6.94
CA GLY A 337 -16.11 1.61 -6.91
C GLY A 337 -15.73 2.76 -5.99
N LEU A 338 -16.62 3.23 -5.11
CA LEU A 338 -16.35 4.30 -4.15
C LEU A 338 -16.55 3.80 -2.72
N ARG A 339 -15.74 4.33 -1.79
CA ARG A 339 -15.93 4.11 -0.35
C ARG A 339 -17.03 5.02 0.19
N GLN A 340 -17.94 4.45 0.95
CA GLN A 340 -19.04 5.14 1.62
C GLN A 340 -18.98 4.85 3.12
N LEU A 341 -19.50 5.79 3.92
CA LEU A 341 -19.61 5.64 5.37
C LEU A 341 -21.08 5.54 5.74
N ARG A 342 -21.47 4.40 6.31
CA ARG A 342 -22.81 4.17 6.87
C ARG A 342 -22.75 4.19 8.38
N VAL A 343 -23.60 4.99 9.00
CA VAL A 343 -23.76 5.07 10.46
C VAL A 343 -25.07 4.40 10.83
N VAL A 344 -25.02 3.50 11.82
CA VAL A 344 -26.19 2.80 12.37
C VAL A 344 -26.25 3.05 13.87
N ARG A 345 -27.40 3.49 14.38
CA ARG A 345 -27.65 3.66 15.82
C ARG A 345 -28.11 2.35 16.42
N TRP A 346 -27.53 1.92 17.54
CA TRP A 346 -27.86 0.62 18.12
C TRP A 346 -29.29 0.51 18.66
N LYS A 347 -29.77 1.59 19.30
CA LYS A 347 -31.04 1.62 20.03
C LYS A 347 -32.26 1.27 19.17
N ASP A 348 -32.34 1.83 17.97
CA ASP A 348 -33.51 1.75 17.08
C ASP A 348 -33.16 1.33 15.65
N LYS A 349 -31.88 1.02 15.39
CA LYS A 349 -31.36 0.63 14.07
C LYS A 349 -31.55 1.68 12.98
N GLN A 350 -31.77 2.95 13.36
CA GLN A 350 -31.75 4.04 12.37
C GLN A 350 -30.38 4.13 11.71
N GLU A 351 -30.39 4.24 10.39
CA GLU A 351 -29.18 4.31 9.59
C GLU A 351 -29.19 5.46 8.60
N HIS A 352 -28.00 5.90 8.20
CA HIS A 352 -27.81 6.89 7.14
C HIS A 352 -26.39 6.78 6.56
N TYR A 353 -26.24 7.24 5.32
CA TYR A 353 -24.94 7.43 4.68
C TYR A 353 -24.49 8.88 4.77
N LEU A 354 -23.21 9.11 5.02
CA LEU A 354 -22.60 10.42 4.79
C LEU A 354 -22.61 10.71 3.28
N GLN A 355 -22.98 11.94 2.92
CA GLN A 355 -23.07 12.39 1.53
C GLN A 355 -21.80 13.16 1.15
N PHE A 356 -21.34 12.95 -0.09
CA PHE A 356 -20.15 13.59 -0.65
C PHE A 356 -20.44 14.02 -2.09
N ASP A 357 -20.01 15.23 -2.45
CA ASP A 357 -20.43 15.88 -3.71
C ASP A 357 -19.50 15.57 -4.90
N GLU A 358 -18.24 15.18 -4.64
CA GLU A 358 -17.28 14.93 -5.73
C GLU A 358 -17.56 13.58 -6.42
N PRO A 359 -17.43 13.48 -7.76
CA PRO A 359 -17.75 12.25 -8.48
C PRO A 359 -16.75 11.11 -8.22
N ALA A 360 -15.52 11.42 -7.80
CA ALA A 360 -14.50 10.46 -7.44
C ALA A 360 -13.77 10.91 -6.17
N TYR A 361 -14.06 10.26 -5.05
CA TYR A 361 -13.53 10.58 -3.72
C TYR A 361 -13.18 9.31 -2.92
N THR A 362 -12.53 9.53 -1.79
CA THR A 362 -12.20 8.52 -0.79
C THR A 362 -12.65 9.01 0.57
N ALA A 363 -13.58 8.29 1.20
CA ALA A 363 -14.01 8.51 2.58
C ALA A 363 -13.70 7.27 3.42
N THR A 364 -13.00 7.46 4.55
CA THR A 364 -12.55 6.36 5.42
C THR A 364 -12.80 6.67 6.88
N ILE A 365 -13.03 5.63 7.68
CA ILE A 365 -13.03 5.75 9.14
C ILE A 365 -11.63 6.20 9.59
N GLY A 366 -11.56 7.25 10.40
CA GLY A 366 -10.32 7.80 10.93
C GLY A 366 -9.92 7.19 12.27
N ILE A 367 -9.09 7.91 13.03
CA ILE A 367 -8.65 7.45 14.35
C ILE A 367 -9.76 7.70 15.38
N ASN A 368 -10.31 6.63 15.93
CA ASN A 368 -11.34 6.67 16.97
C ASN A 368 -10.92 5.71 18.09
N ALA A 369 -10.09 6.16 19.02
CA ALA A 369 -9.57 5.30 20.09
C ALA A 369 -10.62 4.99 21.17
N GLU A 370 -11.52 5.93 21.45
CA GLU A 370 -12.56 5.77 22.47
C GLU A 370 -13.87 5.20 21.87
N GLN A 371 -14.53 4.30 22.61
CA GLN A 371 -15.85 3.76 22.24
C GLN A 371 -17.01 4.60 22.79
N ASP A 372 -16.79 5.35 23.88
CA ASP A 372 -17.83 6.10 24.60
C ASP A 372 -17.93 7.55 24.10
N THR A 373 -18.29 7.69 22.82
CA THR A 373 -18.44 9.01 22.18
C THR A 373 -19.45 8.95 21.04
N PRO A 374 -20.26 10.00 20.81
CA PRO A 374 -21.08 10.14 19.61
C PRO A 374 -20.29 10.71 18.42
N LEU A 375 -19.01 11.04 18.61
CA LEU A 375 -18.17 11.71 17.62
C LEU A 375 -17.37 10.68 16.82
N LEU A 376 -17.62 10.64 15.51
CA LEU A 376 -16.86 9.85 14.55
C LEU A 376 -15.81 10.74 13.89
N ARG A 377 -14.54 10.37 13.99
CA ARG A 377 -13.52 10.90 13.10
C ARG A 377 -13.50 10.12 11.80
N TYR A 378 -13.56 10.84 10.69
CA TYR A 378 -13.38 10.29 9.36
C TYR A 378 -12.42 11.15 8.54
N ASN A 379 -11.77 10.52 7.57
CA ASN A 379 -10.91 11.19 6.63
C ASN A 379 -11.57 11.23 5.25
N TYR A 380 -11.41 12.36 4.56
CA TYR A 380 -11.91 12.61 3.22
C TYR A 380 -10.81 13.17 2.33
N THR A 381 -10.75 12.70 1.08
CA THR A 381 -9.89 13.25 0.03
C THR A 381 -10.49 12.92 -1.33
N SER A 382 -10.04 13.60 -2.37
CA SER A 382 -10.40 13.30 -3.76
C SER A 382 -9.19 13.58 -4.67
N LEU A 383 -9.32 13.44 -5.98
CA LEU A 383 -8.25 13.88 -6.89
C LEU A 383 -7.97 15.40 -6.82
N THR A 384 -8.90 16.18 -6.26
CA THR A 384 -8.87 17.65 -6.18
C THR A 384 -8.94 18.21 -4.77
N THR A 385 -9.31 17.41 -3.77
CA THR A 385 -9.41 17.82 -2.36
C THR A 385 -8.28 17.18 -1.55
N PRO A 386 -7.35 17.98 -0.97
CA PRO A 386 -6.31 17.49 -0.06
C PRO A 386 -6.89 16.67 1.10
N MET A 387 -6.03 15.89 1.77
CA MET A 387 -6.47 15.06 2.89
C MET A 387 -7.08 15.94 3.98
N SER A 388 -8.33 15.63 4.33
CA SER A 388 -9.09 16.37 5.34
C SER A 388 -9.61 15.42 6.41
N THR A 389 -9.41 15.77 7.67
CA THR A 389 -9.96 15.09 8.83
C THR A 389 -11.17 15.86 9.33
N TYR A 390 -12.29 15.17 9.43
CA TYR A 390 -13.55 15.69 9.94
C TYR A 390 -13.92 14.97 11.24
N GLU A 391 -14.65 15.69 12.08
CA GLU A 391 -15.40 15.13 13.19
C GLU A 391 -16.88 15.19 12.85
N TYR A 392 -17.53 14.05 12.94
CA TYR A 392 -18.94 13.88 12.64
C TYR A 392 -19.69 13.56 13.91
N ASP A 393 -20.57 14.45 14.33
CA ASP A 393 -21.51 14.15 15.39
C ASP A 393 -22.62 13.26 14.83
N MET A 394 -22.59 11.97 15.19
CA MET A 394 -23.56 10.98 14.70
C MET A 394 -24.98 11.21 15.24
N SER A 395 -25.12 12.02 16.30
CA SER A 395 -26.42 12.36 16.89
C SER A 395 -27.11 13.50 16.16
N THR A 396 -26.37 14.59 15.87
CA THR A 396 -26.88 15.78 15.17
C THR A 396 -26.69 15.71 13.65
N ARG A 397 -25.89 14.75 13.17
CA ARG A 397 -25.53 14.53 11.75
C ARG A 397 -24.75 15.69 11.13
N THR A 398 -23.91 16.35 11.93
CA THR A 398 -23.13 17.52 11.51
C THR A 398 -21.66 17.15 11.37
N SER A 399 -21.03 17.54 10.25
CA SER A 399 -19.57 17.43 10.07
C SER A 399 -18.88 18.74 10.39
N THR A 400 -17.83 18.69 11.19
CA THR A 400 -16.90 19.78 11.47
C THR A 400 -15.54 19.43 10.86
N LEU A 401 -15.02 20.29 9.98
CA LEU A 401 -13.66 20.15 9.47
C LEU A 401 -12.66 20.46 10.60
N LEU A 402 -11.88 19.47 11.02
CA LEU A 402 -10.84 19.67 12.03
C LEU A 402 -9.52 20.12 11.41
N LYS A 403 -9.18 19.55 10.24
CA LYS A 403 -7.98 19.90 9.50
C LYS A 403 -8.15 19.54 8.03
N GLU A 404 -7.69 20.43 7.16
CA GLU A 404 -7.37 20.12 5.77
C GLU A 404 -5.86 20.27 5.58
N GLN A 405 -5.23 19.38 4.82
CA GLN A 405 -3.82 19.49 4.49
C GLN A 405 -3.54 20.78 3.72
N ASP A 406 -2.71 21.65 4.29
CA ASP A 406 -2.25 22.87 3.62
C ASP A 406 -1.42 22.53 2.38
N VAL A 407 -1.77 23.13 1.24
CA VAL A 407 -1.02 23.02 -0.02
C VAL A 407 -0.52 24.41 -0.42
N LEU A 408 0.77 24.65 -0.17
CA LEU A 408 1.40 25.94 -0.45
C LEU A 408 1.56 26.18 -1.96
N GLY A 409 1.87 27.42 -2.35
CA GLY A 409 2.11 27.77 -3.76
C GLY A 409 0.85 28.10 -4.57
N GLY A 410 -0.21 28.59 -3.90
CA GLY A 410 -1.41 29.14 -4.55
C GLY A 410 -2.37 28.09 -5.11
N PHE A 411 -2.32 26.85 -4.59
CA PHE A 411 -3.25 25.80 -5.00
C PHE A 411 -4.72 26.20 -4.71
N SER A 412 -5.58 25.98 -5.70
CA SER A 412 -7.03 26.08 -5.57
C SER A 412 -7.68 24.84 -6.16
N LYS A 413 -8.57 24.20 -5.39
CA LYS A 413 -9.36 23.04 -5.85
C LYS A 413 -10.17 23.36 -7.12
N LYS A 414 -10.59 24.61 -7.26
CA LYS A 414 -11.43 25.11 -8.38
C LYS A 414 -10.68 25.15 -9.72
N ASP A 415 -9.36 25.03 -9.70
CA ASP A 415 -8.53 25.06 -10.91
C ASP A 415 -8.50 23.71 -11.63
N TYR A 416 -9.09 22.66 -11.04
CA TYR A 416 -9.00 21.29 -11.53
C TYR A 416 -10.39 20.70 -11.72
N VAL A 417 -10.51 19.78 -12.67
CA VAL A 417 -11.74 19.05 -12.98
C VAL A 417 -11.49 17.58 -12.72
N THR A 418 -12.43 16.94 -12.03
CA THR A 418 -12.45 15.49 -11.82
C THR A 418 -13.61 14.88 -12.59
N GLU A 419 -13.34 13.83 -13.34
CA GLU A 419 -14.33 13.02 -14.04
C GLU A 419 -14.29 11.58 -13.52
N ARG A 420 -15.44 10.91 -13.55
CA ARG A 420 -15.54 9.47 -13.32
C ARG A 420 -16.28 8.84 -14.48
N VAL A 421 -15.64 7.88 -15.13
CA VAL A 421 -16.19 7.19 -16.30
C VAL A 421 -16.16 5.68 -16.08
N PHE A 422 -16.98 4.96 -16.85
CA PHE A 422 -17.02 3.50 -16.84
C PHE A 422 -16.63 2.98 -18.24
N VAL A 423 -15.41 2.47 -18.36
CA VAL A 423 -14.87 1.96 -19.62
C VAL A 423 -15.42 0.57 -19.87
N LYS A 424 -16.09 0.38 -21.00
CA LYS A 424 -16.54 -0.95 -21.42
C LYS A 424 -15.33 -1.78 -21.89
N SER A 425 -15.00 -2.82 -21.13
CA SER A 425 -13.96 -3.81 -21.45
C SER A 425 -14.36 -4.71 -22.62
N ARG A 426 -13.38 -5.42 -23.17
CA ARG A 426 -13.56 -6.38 -24.28
C ARG A 426 -14.47 -7.57 -23.95
N ASP A 427 -14.65 -7.89 -22.67
CA ASP A 427 -15.56 -8.93 -22.19
C ASP A 427 -16.83 -8.35 -21.51
N ASN A 428 -17.19 -7.12 -21.88
CA ASN A 428 -18.42 -6.43 -21.50
C ASN A 428 -18.57 -6.07 -20.00
N GLN A 429 -17.49 -6.11 -19.22
CA GLN A 429 -17.45 -5.49 -17.89
C GLN A 429 -17.23 -3.98 -17.98
N PHE A 430 -17.68 -3.22 -16.97
CA PHE A 430 -17.51 -1.77 -16.90
C PHE A 430 -16.44 -1.41 -15.87
N ILE A 431 -15.25 -1.03 -16.34
CA ILE A 431 -14.09 -0.67 -15.52
C ILE A 431 -14.24 0.79 -15.05
N PRO A 432 -14.33 1.07 -13.74
CA PRO A 432 -14.34 2.44 -13.25
C PRO A 432 -12.99 3.11 -13.51
N MET A 433 -13.02 4.37 -13.93
CA MET A 433 -11.81 5.18 -14.12
C MET A 433 -12.05 6.59 -13.60
N SER A 434 -11.13 7.07 -12.75
CA SER A 434 -11.16 8.43 -12.20
C SER A 434 -10.09 9.27 -12.88
N ILE A 435 -10.48 10.41 -13.44
CA ILE A 435 -9.61 11.25 -14.29
C ILE A 435 -9.55 12.65 -13.67
N VAL A 436 -8.36 13.26 -13.65
CA VAL A 436 -8.18 14.65 -13.21
C VAL A 436 -7.26 15.41 -14.16
N TYR A 437 -7.60 16.67 -14.42
CA TYR A 437 -6.80 17.58 -15.22
C TYR A 437 -7.05 19.03 -14.80
N LYS A 438 -6.15 19.94 -15.20
CA LYS A 438 -6.32 21.38 -14.93
C LYS A 438 -7.39 21.95 -15.86
N LYS A 439 -8.26 22.82 -15.34
CA LYS A 439 -9.26 23.53 -16.13
C LYS A 439 -8.59 24.28 -17.29
N GLY A 440 -9.13 24.12 -18.50
CA GLY A 440 -8.57 24.69 -19.72
C GLY A 440 -7.58 23.77 -20.46
N THR A 441 -7.23 22.59 -19.93
CA THR A 441 -6.54 21.55 -20.71
C THR A 441 -7.44 21.12 -21.89
N LYS A 442 -6.88 21.13 -23.10
CA LYS A 442 -7.59 20.70 -24.31
C LYS A 442 -7.65 19.17 -24.36
N LEU A 443 -8.84 18.63 -24.59
CA LEU A 443 -9.10 17.19 -24.69
C LEU A 443 -9.43 16.81 -26.14
N ASP A 444 -8.52 17.18 -27.03
CA ASP A 444 -8.54 16.97 -28.49
C ASP A 444 -7.44 15.98 -28.94
N GLY A 445 -6.91 15.18 -28.01
CA GLY A 445 -5.80 14.25 -28.21
C GLY A 445 -4.41 14.86 -28.05
N THR A 446 -4.30 16.19 -27.84
CA THR A 446 -2.99 16.86 -27.72
C THR A 446 -2.41 16.84 -26.31
N ALA A 447 -3.20 16.59 -25.28
CA ALA A 447 -2.72 16.58 -23.90
C ALA A 447 -1.85 15.34 -23.61
N PRO A 448 -0.69 15.49 -22.96
CA PRO A 448 0.02 14.35 -22.39
C PRO A 448 -0.78 13.73 -21.25
N LEU A 449 -0.66 12.43 -21.06
CA LEU A 449 -1.45 11.71 -20.06
C LEU A 449 -0.61 10.71 -19.29
N LEU A 450 -0.76 10.68 -17.96
CA LEU A 450 -0.26 9.63 -17.10
C LEU A 450 -1.41 8.70 -16.68
N GLN A 451 -1.36 7.45 -17.14
CA GLN A 451 -2.26 6.37 -16.77
C GLN A 451 -1.63 5.52 -15.67
N TYR A 452 -2.38 5.24 -14.60
CA TYR A 452 -1.89 4.49 -13.44
C TYR A 452 -2.89 3.41 -13.01
N ALA A 453 -2.38 2.24 -12.61
CA ALA A 453 -3.13 1.17 -11.99
C ALA A 453 -2.21 0.21 -11.20
N TYR A 454 -2.83 -0.68 -10.40
CA TYR A 454 -2.15 -1.72 -9.64
C TYR A 454 -2.72 -3.12 -9.90
N GLY A 455 -3.98 -3.35 -9.52
CA GLY A 455 -4.78 -4.51 -9.96
C GLY A 455 -4.37 -5.88 -9.40
N SER A 456 -3.93 -5.99 -8.14
CA SER A 456 -3.57 -7.27 -7.51
C SER A 456 -3.93 -7.28 -6.01
N TYR A 457 -4.00 -8.48 -5.40
CA TYR A 457 -4.27 -8.74 -3.97
C TYR A 457 -5.61 -8.22 -3.44
N GLY A 458 -6.50 -7.79 -4.33
CA GLY A 458 -7.71 -7.10 -3.94
C GLY A 458 -7.46 -5.69 -3.40
N PHE A 459 -6.24 -5.16 -3.59
CA PHE A 459 -5.87 -3.83 -3.14
C PHE A 459 -6.46 -2.77 -4.07
N SER A 460 -7.50 -2.09 -3.57
CA SER A 460 -8.19 -1.02 -4.30
C SER A 460 -7.34 0.25 -4.40
N GLN A 461 -7.29 0.84 -5.59
CA GLN A 461 -6.69 2.17 -5.78
C GLN A 461 -7.77 3.23 -5.68
N ASP A 462 -7.84 3.92 -4.55
CA ASP A 462 -8.86 4.95 -4.35
C ASP A 462 -8.41 6.32 -4.91
N PRO A 463 -9.34 7.16 -5.40
CA PRO A 463 -9.02 8.49 -5.91
C PRO A 463 -8.64 9.44 -4.76
N THR A 464 -7.33 9.67 -4.60
CA THR A 464 -6.76 10.53 -3.56
C THR A 464 -5.93 11.69 -4.12
N PHE A 465 -5.79 12.74 -3.30
CA PHE A 465 -5.03 13.92 -3.66
C PHE A 465 -3.53 13.65 -3.64
N SER A 466 -2.80 14.32 -4.52
CA SER A 466 -1.34 14.32 -4.51
C SER A 466 -0.83 15.71 -4.89
N ALA A 467 -0.16 16.38 -3.93
CA ALA A 467 0.49 17.67 -4.18
C ALA A 467 1.58 17.57 -5.25
N ALA A 468 2.22 16.40 -5.37
CA ALA A 468 3.21 16.15 -6.42
C ALA A 468 2.56 16.14 -7.81
N ARG A 469 1.40 15.47 -7.97
CA ARG A 469 0.66 15.38 -9.24
C ARG A 469 0.37 16.76 -9.86
N LEU A 470 0.21 17.80 -9.04
CA LEU A 470 0.03 19.17 -9.51
C LEU A 470 1.16 19.64 -10.45
N SER A 471 2.39 19.13 -10.31
CA SER A 471 3.48 19.44 -11.25
C SER A 471 3.19 19.00 -12.67
N LEU A 472 2.52 17.86 -12.86
CA LEU A 472 2.09 17.40 -14.17
C LEU A 472 0.85 18.16 -14.63
N LEU A 473 -0.18 18.27 -13.77
CA LEU A 473 -1.45 18.91 -14.14
C LEU A 473 -1.24 20.37 -14.57
N ASN A 474 -0.37 21.11 -13.88
CA ASN A 474 -0.03 22.49 -14.23
C ASN A 474 0.76 22.61 -15.55
N ARG A 475 1.22 21.50 -16.13
CA ARG A 475 1.89 21.42 -17.43
C ARG A 475 1.01 20.80 -18.51
N GLY A 476 -0.30 20.75 -18.25
CA GLY A 476 -1.31 20.28 -19.18
C GLY A 476 -1.44 18.76 -19.25
N PHE A 477 -0.86 18.02 -18.30
CA PHE A 477 -1.12 16.59 -18.23
C PHE A 477 -2.54 16.30 -17.74
N VAL A 478 -3.09 15.22 -18.27
CA VAL A 478 -4.21 14.48 -17.70
C VAL A 478 -3.64 13.35 -16.83
N TYR A 479 -4.29 13.06 -15.70
CA TYR A 479 -4.01 11.86 -14.91
C TYR A 479 -5.24 10.96 -14.89
N ALA A 480 -5.06 9.67 -15.18
CA ALA A 480 -6.12 8.68 -15.17
C ALA A 480 -5.79 7.51 -14.23
N LEU A 481 -6.67 7.24 -13.28
CA LEU A 481 -6.61 6.12 -12.36
C LEU A 481 -7.58 5.03 -12.83
N CYS A 482 -7.06 3.89 -13.29
CA CYS A 482 -7.87 2.78 -13.79
C CYS A 482 -8.10 1.74 -12.70
N ASN A 483 -9.36 1.53 -12.28
CA ASN A 483 -9.74 0.54 -11.27
C ASN A 483 -9.96 -0.84 -11.90
N ILE A 484 -8.89 -1.39 -12.48
CA ILE A 484 -8.86 -2.67 -13.19
C ILE A 484 -9.15 -3.88 -12.28
N ARG A 485 -9.57 -5.02 -12.87
CA ARG A 485 -9.75 -6.28 -12.12
C ARG A 485 -8.45 -6.73 -11.43
N GLY A 486 -8.63 -7.41 -10.30
CA GLY A 486 -7.57 -7.78 -9.37
C GLY A 486 -7.46 -6.84 -8.16
N GLY A 487 -8.10 -5.66 -8.20
CA GLY A 487 -8.49 -4.89 -7.02
C GLY A 487 -9.88 -5.29 -6.49
N GLN A 488 -10.40 -4.62 -5.46
CA GLN A 488 -11.75 -4.85 -4.89
C GLN A 488 -12.67 -3.62 -4.96
N GLU A 489 -12.42 -2.70 -5.89
CA GLU A 489 -13.24 -1.49 -6.05
C GLU A 489 -14.72 -1.85 -6.26
N MET A 490 -15.00 -2.85 -7.09
CA MET A 490 -16.35 -3.37 -7.36
C MET A 490 -16.73 -4.57 -6.47
N GLY A 491 -16.02 -4.77 -5.35
CA GLY A 491 -16.20 -5.88 -4.41
C GLY A 491 -15.35 -7.11 -4.74
N ARG A 492 -15.59 -8.20 -3.99
CA ARG A 492 -14.73 -9.39 -3.98
C ARG A 492 -14.63 -10.06 -5.35
N GLN A 493 -15.72 -10.12 -6.10
CA GLN A 493 -15.73 -10.74 -7.42
C GLN A 493 -14.76 -10.03 -8.40
N TRP A 494 -14.57 -8.71 -8.25
CA TRP A 494 -13.61 -7.93 -9.05
C TRP A 494 -12.16 -8.39 -8.85
N PHE A 495 -11.83 -8.84 -7.64
CA PHE A 495 -10.54 -9.43 -7.31
C PHE A 495 -10.41 -10.87 -7.83
N GLU A 496 -11.45 -11.68 -7.60
CA GLU A 496 -11.50 -13.06 -8.10
C GLU A 496 -11.35 -13.12 -9.63
N ASP A 497 -11.89 -12.13 -10.34
CA ASP A 497 -11.79 -12.02 -11.80
C ASP A 497 -10.48 -11.40 -12.30
N GLY A 498 -9.49 -11.15 -11.44
CA GLY A 498 -8.18 -10.62 -11.80
C GLY A 498 -7.00 -11.29 -11.06
N ARG A 499 -7.18 -12.53 -10.61
CA ARG A 499 -6.13 -13.35 -9.97
C ARG A 499 -6.10 -14.77 -10.56
N MET A 500 -5.06 -15.54 -10.23
CA MET A 500 -4.91 -16.94 -10.68
C MET A 500 -5.12 -17.08 -12.20
N LEU A 501 -5.91 -18.05 -12.66
CA LEU A 501 -6.24 -18.31 -14.07
C LEU A 501 -7.11 -17.23 -14.74
N LYS A 502 -7.38 -16.12 -14.05
CA LYS A 502 -8.03 -14.92 -14.60
C LYS A 502 -7.11 -13.71 -14.60
N LYS A 503 -5.84 -13.84 -14.22
CA LYS A 503 -4.93 -12.71 -14.04
C LYS A 503 -4.75 -11.85 -15.30
N ILE A 504 -4.87 -12.44 -16.49
CA ILE A 504 -4.78 -11.70 -17.77
C ILE A 504 -5.82 -10.58 -17.88
N ASN A 505 -6.96 -10.68 -17.17
CA ASN A 505 -7.97 -9.63 -17.14
C ASN A 505 -7.44 -8.29 -16.63
N SER A 506 -6.52 -8.28 -15.64
CA SER A 506 -5.88 -7.04 -15.18
C SER A 506 -5.16 -6.31 -16.33
N PHE A 507 -4.44 -7.06 -17.17
CA PHE A 507 -3.67 -6.48 -18.29
C PHE A 507 -4.61 -6.03 -19.41
N ASN A 508 -5.64 -6.83 -19.71
CA ASN A 508 -6.66 -6.50 -20.71
C ASN A 508 -7.43 -5.24 -20.32
N ASP A 509 -7.86 -5.13 -19.06
CA ASP A 509 -8.58 -3.96 -18.55
C ASP A 509 -7.73 -2.69 -18.68
N PHE A 510 -6.45 -2.77 -18.34
CA PHE A 510 -5.54 -1.63 -18.46
C PHE A 510 -5.37 -1.19 -19.91
N ILE A 511 -5.23 -2.15 -20.84
CA ILE A 511 -5.17 -1.89 -22.29
C ILE A 511 -6.48 -1.29 -22.80
N ASP A 512 -7.63 -1.78 -22.33
CA ASP A 512 -8.94 -1.27 -22.73
C ASP A 512 -9.14 0.17 -22.24
N CYS A 513 -8.68 0.49 -21.02
CA CYS A 513 -8.59 1.88 -20.55
C CYS A 513 -7.64 2.73 -21.41
N SER A 514 -6.47 2.22 -21.80
CA SER A 514 -5.55 2.94 -22.70
C SER A 514 -6.20 3.24 -24.05
N LEU A 515 -6.95 2.28 -24.61
CA LEU A 515 -7.69 2.46 -25.87
C LEU A 515 -8.80 3.50 -25.74
N TYR A 516 -9.54 3.51 -24.62
CA TYR A 516 -10.54 4.54 -24.36
C TYR A 516 -9.91 5.94 -24.29
N LEU A 517 -8.79 6.08 -23.57
CA LEU A 517 -8.10 7.37 -23.39
C LEU A 517 -7.50 7.92 -24.70
N THR A 518 -7.10 7.03 -25.60
CA THR A 518 -6.42 7.39 -26.87
C THR A 518 -7.36 7.55 -28.06
N LYS A 519 -8.62 7.11 -27.95
CA LYS A 519 -9.62 7.19 -29.02
C LYS A 519 -10.60 8.33 -28.78
N PRO A 520 -11.07 8.99 -29.86
CA PRO A 520 -12.24 9.87 -29.78
C PRO A 520 -13.45 9.09 -29.24
N HIS A 521 -14.16 9.67 -28.28
CA HIS A 521 -15.40 9.15 -27.72
C HIS A 521 -16.35 10.31 -27.42
N GLU A 522 -17.66 10.01 -27.42
CA GLU A 522 -18.68 11.00 -27.07
C GLU A 522 -18.69 11.22 -25.55
N ALA A 523 -18.50 12.46 -25.13
CA ALA A 523 -18.61 12.89 -23.75
C ALA A 523 -19.77 13.88 -23.60
N GLN A 524 -20.44 13.84 -22.45
CA GLN A 524 -21.48 14.81 -22.09
C GLN A 524 -20.87 15.93 -21.25
N VAL A 525 -20.85 17.15 -21.80
CA VAL A 525 -20.39 18.35 -21.09
C VAL A 525 -21.57 19.29 -20.92
N GLY A 526 -22.16 19.29 -19.72
CA GLY A 526 -23.45 19.95 -19.47
C GLY A 526 -24.59 19.27 -20.26
N THR A 527 -25.21 20.01 -21.19
CA THR A 527 -26.25 19.48 -22.09
C THR A 527 -25.72 19.13 -23.49
N ALA A 528 -24.46 19.43 -23.79
CA ALA A 528 -23.88 19.19 -25.11
C ALA A 528 -23.13 17.85 -25.20
N LYS A 529 -23.23 17.20 -26.36
CA LYS A 529 -22.41 16.05 -26.75
C LYS A 529 -21.18 16.55 -27.49
N VAL A 530 -19.99 16.20 -26.99
CA VAL A 530 -18.71 16.61 -27.58
C VAL A 530 -17.89 15.37 -27.88
N ASN A 531 -17.29 15.29 -29.07
CA ASN A 531 -16.27 14.28 -29.35
C ASN A 531 -14.98 14.68 -28.65
N GLN A 532 -14.59 13.89 -27.66
CA GLN A 532 -13.45 14.12 -26.80
C GLN A 532 -12.39 13.03 -27.02
N GLN A 533 -11.13 13.42 -26.97
CA GLN A 533 -10.00 12.50 -26.95
C GLN A 533 -9.02 12.99 -25.89
N TYR A 534 -8.77 12.22 -24.83
CA TYR A 534 -7.90 12.72 -23.75
C TYR A 534 -6.45 12.87 -24.20
N THR A 535 -5.94 11.90 -24.98
CA THR A 535 -4.54 11.88 -25.40
C THR A 535 -4.34 11.11 -26.71
N ALA A 536 -3.12 11.09 -27.22
CA ALA A 536 -2.67 10.25 -28.32
C ALA A 536 -1.59 9.28 -27.82
N THR A 537 -1.37 8.16 -28.52
CA THR A 537 -0.39 7.13 -28.10
C THR A 537 1.03 7.69 -27.97
N ASP A 538 1.40 8.66 -28.79
CA ASP A 538 2.69 9.36 -28.73
C ASP A 538 2.85 10.31 -27.53
N LYS A 539 1.82 10.42 -26.66
CA LYS A 539 1.82 11.21 -25.42
C LYS A 539 1.17 10.47 -24.23
N LEU A 540 0.84 9.19 -24.40
CA LEU A 540 0.33 8.34 -23.33
C LEU A 540 1.52 7.72 -22.56
N PHE A 541 1.55 7.96 -21.25
CA PHE A 541 2.48 7.36 -20.32
C PHE A 541 1.75 6.39 -19.40
N ALA A 542 2.38 5.26 -19.06
CA ALA A 542 1.86 4.29 -18.11
C ALA A 542 2.80 4.13 -16.91
N MET A 543 2.22 3.97 -15.72
CA MET A 543 2.99 3.74 -14.49
C MET A 543 2.33 2.70 -13.59
N GLY A 544 3.17 1.86 -12.97
CA GLY A 544 2.78 0.90 -11.95
C GLY A 544 3.98 0.43 -11.13
N GLY A 545 3.77 0.13 -9.86
CA GLY A 545 4.82 -0.31 -8.94
C GLY A 545 4.55 -1.66 -8.28
N SER A 546 5.58 -2.43 -7.91
CA SER A 546 5.44 -3.76 -7.30
C SER A 546 4.65 -4.72 -8.21
N ALA A 547 3.50 -5.26 -7.79
CA ALA A 547 2.59 -5.99 -8.68
C ALA A 547 1.94 -5.11 -9.77
N GLY A 548 1.88 -3.79 -9.61
CA GLY A 548 1.62 -2.86 -10.71
C GLY A 548 2.78 -2.79 -11.72
N GLY A 549 4.00 -3.17 -11.31
CA GLY A 549 5.14 -3.35 -12.20
C GLY A 549 5.05 -4.63 -13.04
N LEU A 550 4.46 -5.70 -12.50
CA LEU A 550 4.03 -6.87 -13.29
C LEU A 550 3.08 -6.44 -14.42
N LEU A 551 2.08 -5.62 -14.08
CA LEU A 551 1.16 -5.03 -15.05
C LEU A 551 1.93 -4.27 -16.15
N MET A 552 2.87 -3.39 -15.79
CA MET A 552 3.69 -2.66 -16.77
C MET A 552 4.46 -3.60 -17.70
N GLY A 553 5.15 -4.59 -17.14
CA GLY A 553 5.93 -5.55 -17.93
C GLY A 553 5.06 -6.37 -18.89
N ALA A 554 3.88 -6.80 -18.45
CA ALA A 554 2.95 -7.56 -19.28
C ALA A 554 2.39 -6.70 -20.43
N VAL A 555 1.92 -5.48 -20.16
CA VAL A 555 1.33 -4.63 -21.21
C VAL A 555 2.38 -4.15 -22.22
N MET A 556 3.64 -3.98 -21.81
CA MET A 556 4.75 -3.70 -22.72
C MET A 556 5.02 -4.86 -23.70
N ASN A 557 4.81 -6.11 -23.28
CA ASN A 557 4.94 -7.26 -24.18
C ASN A 557 3.73 -7.38 -25.12
N MET A 558 2.52 -7.09 -24.61
CA MET A 558 1.25 -7.27 -25.32
C MET A 558 0.92 -6.14 -26.31
N ARG A 559 1.07 -4.89 -25.90
CA ARG A 559 0.70 -3.67 -26.66
C ARG A 559 1.73 -2.55 -26.47
N PRO A 560 3.00 -2.76 -26.86
CA PRO A 560 4.04 -1.73 -26.75
C PRO A 560 3.74 -0.47 -27.59
N ASP A 561 2.88 -0.59 -28.59
CA ASP A 561 2.48 0.48 -29.52
C ASP A 561 1.64 1.60 -28.88
N LEU A 562 1.05 1.35 -27.71
CA LEU A 562 0.15 2.30 -27.05
C LEU A 562 0.86 3.43 -26.30
N TYR A 563 2.12 3.22 -25.90
CA TYR A 563 2.76 4.04 -24.89
C TYR A 563 3.97 4.79 -25.44
N LYS A 564 4.04 6.11 -25.21
CA LYS A 564 5.25 6.91 -25.43
C LYS A 564 6.36 6.53 -24.45
N GLY A 565 5.98 6.30 -23.20
CA GLY A 565 6.89 5.86 -22.14
C GLY A 565 6.19 5.11 -21.01
N VAL A 566 6.94 4.22 -20.35
CA VAL A 566 6.47 3.39 -19.24
C VAL A 566 7.40 3.54 -18.04
N ILE A 567 6.83 3.65 -16.85
CA ILE A 567 7.54 3.67 -15.58
C ILE A 567 7.17 2.41 -14.80
N ALA A 568 8.14 1.52 -14.60
CA ALA A 568 7.99 0.28 -13.85
C ALA A 568 8.79 0.37 -12.55
N ALA A 569 8.11 0.66 -11.43
CA ALA A 569 8.76 0.83 -10.13
C ALA A 569 8.81 -0.49 -9.35
N VAL A 570 10.00 -0.90 -8.87
CA VAL A 570 10.21 -2.17 -8.13
C VAL A 570 9.40 -3.35 -8.72
N PRO A 571 9.50 -3.64 -10.04
CA PRO A 571 8.48 -4.43 -10.72
C PRO A 571 8.66 -5.95 -10.56
N PHE A 572 7.60 -6.66 -10.19
CA PHE A 572 7.56 -8.13 -10.19
C PHE A 572 7.48 -8.65 -11.63
N VAL A 573 8.56 -9.20 -12.18
CA VAL A 573 8.67 -9.46 -13.63
C VAL A 573 9.23 -10.83 -13.98
N ASP A 574 9.86 -11.53 -13.05
CA ASP A 574 10.38 -12.88 -13.24
C ASP A 574 9.45 -13.94 -12.63
N VAL A 575 8.17 -13.84 -13.01
CA VAL A 575 7.05 -14.50 -12.32
C VAL A 575 7.26 -16.00 -12.17
N VAL A 576 7.55 -16.71 -13.27
CA VAL A 576 7.63 -18.18 -13.23
C VAL A 576 8.85 -18.65 -12.42
N THR A 577 9.99 -18.00 -12.59
CA THR A 577 11.22 -18.39 -11.88
C THR A 577 11.09 -18.11 -10.39
N THR A 578 10.64 -16.91 -10.00
CA THR A 578 10.43 -16.54 -8.59
C THR A 578 9.39 -17.44 -7.94
N MET A 579 8.22 -17.63 -8.56
CA MET A 579 7.15 -18.44 -7.97
C MET A 579 7.47 -19.95 -7.92
N SER A 580 8.51 -20.41 -8.63
CA SER A 580 8.99 -21.79 -8.53
C SER A 580 9.94 -22.03 -7.35
N ASP A 581 10.38 -20.98 -6.64
CA ASP A 581 11.35 -21.06 -5.54
C ASP A 581 10.72 -20.62 -4.21
N PRO A 582 10.26 -21.57 -3.37
CA PRO A 582 9.62 -21.26 -2.09
C PRO A 582 10.58 -20.68 -1.04
N SER A 583 11.88 -20.60 -1.31
CA SER A 583 12.85 -19.96 -0.41
C SER A 583 12.86 -18.43 -0.53
N ILE A 584 12.37 -17.88 -1.64
CA ILE A 584 12.25 -16.43 -1.86
C ILE A 584 11.09 -15.91 -1.00
N PRO A 585 11.28 -14.82 -0.23
CA PRO A 585 10.22 -14.20 0.56
C PRO A 585 8.94 -13.97 -0.24
N LEU A 586 7.78 -14.09 0.41
CA LEU A 586 6.41 -13.97 -0.13
C LEU A 586 5.93 -15.11 -1.05
N THR A 587 6.81 -15.84 -1.75
CA THR A 587 6.42 -16.85 -2.76
C THR A 587 5.29 -17.77 -2.32
N THR A 588 5.40 -18.40 -1.15
CA THR A 588 4.39 -19.35 -0.67
C THR A 588 3.05 -18.69 -0.36
N SER A 589 3.07 -17.49 0.22
CA SER A 589 1.86 -16.69 0.48
C SER A 589 1.19 -16.17 -0.79
N GLU A 590 1.92 -16.10 -1.91
CA GLU A 590 1.43 -15.57 -3.18
C GLU A 590 0.89 -16.66 -4.12
N TYR A 591 0.95 -17.94 -3.76
CA TYR A 591 0.33 -19.01 -4.55
C TYR A 591 -1.18 -18.79 -4.73
N ASP A 592 -1.86 -18.22 -3.74
CA ASP A 592 -3.28 -17.87 -3.86
C ASP A 592 -3.53 -16.64 -4.77
N GLN A 593 -2.50 -15.87 -5.08
CA GLN A 593 -2.60 -14.71 -5.96
C GLN A 593 -2.35 -15.08 -7.42
N TRP A 594 -1.28 -15.83 -7.70
CA TRP A 594 -0.82 -16.11 -9.08
C TRP A 594 -1.09 -17.54 -9.52
N GLY A 595 -1.16 -18.48 -8.58
CA GLY A 595 -1.01 -19.90 -8.83
C GLY A 595 0.35 -20.44 -8.37
N ASN A 596 0.43 -21.76 -8.21
CA ASN A 596 1.68 -22.45 -7.92
C ASN A 596 2.21 -23.09 -9.22
N PRO A 597 3.35 -22.65 -9.78
CA PRO A 597 3.90 -23.20 -11.03
C PRO A 597 4.48 -24.61 -10.86
N ALA A 598 4.39 -25.23 -9.68
CA ALA A 598 4.56 -26.67 -9.51
C ALA A 598 3.36 -27.49 -10.04
N ASP A 599 2.27 -26.83 -10.42
CA ASP A 599 1.14 -27.38 -11.16
C ASP A 599 1.22 -26.92 -12.63
N GLU A 600 0.96 -27.83 -13.58
CA GLU A 600 1.14 -27.58 -15.02
C GLU A 600 0.21 -26.48 -15.57
N ASP A 601 -1.04 -26.41 -15.09
CA ASP A 601 -2.02 -25.44 -15.59
C ASP A 601 -1.62 -24.02 -15.16
N TYR A 602 -1.23 -23.87 -13.90
CA TYR A 602 -0.71 -22.60 -13.39
C TYR A 602 0.64 -22.24 -14.01
N PHE A 603 1.54 -23.21 -14.20
CA PHE A 603 2.81 -22.98 -14.90
C PHE A 603 2.58 -22.42 -16.31
N LYS A 604 1.73 -23.06 -17.11
CA LYS A 604 1.43 -22.61 -18.48
C LYS A 604 0.75 -21.25 -18.51
N TYR A 605 -0.21 -21.02 -17.61
CA TYR A 605 -0.93 -19.75 -17.54
C TYR A 605 -0.03 -18.61 -17.07
N MET A 606 0.78 -18.80 -16.03
CA MET A 606 1.76 -17.81 -15.57
C MET A 606 2.80 -17.53 -16.64
N LEU A 607 3.28 -18.58 -17.33
CA LEU A 607 4.22 -18.44 -18.43
C LEU A 607 3.64 -17.63 -19.60
N SER A 608 2.33 -17.66 -19.83
CA SER A 608 1.72 -16.88 -20.92
C SER A 608 1.71 -15.37 -20.70
N TYR A 609 1.95 -14.89 -19.47
CA TYR A 609 1.98 -13.46 -19.16
C TYR A 609 3.26 -12.98 -18.45
N SER A 610 4.09 -13.88 -17.91
CA SER A 610 5.32 -13.55 -17.20
C SER A 610 6.20 -12.58 -18.02
N PRO A 611 6.45 -11.34 -17.54
CA PRO A 611 7.09 -10.32 -18.36
C PRO A 611 8.48 -10.70 -18.83
N TYR A 612 9.31 -11.28 -17.96
CA TYR A 612 10.66 -11.74 -18.30
C TYR A 612 10.63 -12.83 -19.35
N ASP A 613 9.76 -13.83 -19.20
CA ASP A 613 9.69 -14.96 -20.13
C ASP A 613 9.16 -14.54 -21.51
N ASN A 614 8.26 -13.55 -21.58
CA ASN A 614 7.62 -13.08 -22.81
C ASN A 614 8.34 -11.92 -23.53
N VAL A 615 9.53 -11.52 -23.10
CA VAL A 615 10.36 -10.59 -23.88
C VAL A 615 10.73 -11.22 -25.22
N LYS A 616 10.39 -10.53 -26.32
CA LYS A 616 10.60 -11.00 -27.70
C LYS A 616 11.23 -9.92 -28.58
N LYS A 617 11.64 -10.29 -29.80
CA LYS A 617 12.18 -9.32 -30.78
C LYS A 617 11.08 -8.41 -31.29
N GLN A 618 10.94 -7.24 -30.69
CA GLN A 618 9.98 -6.21 -31.09
C GLN A 618 10.43 -4.82 -30.60
N ALA A 619 9.75 -3.78 -31.06
CA ALA A 619 9.91 -2.43 -30.51
C ALA A 619 9.20 -2.32 -29.16
N TYR A 620 9.87 -1.74 -28.17
CA TYR A 620 9.35 -1.45 -26.83
C TYR A 620 9.32 0.07 -26.58
N PRO A 621 8.43 0.56 -25.70
CA PRO A 621 8.37 1.99 -25.38
C PRO A 621 9.60 2.46 -24.60
N ASN A 622 9.80 3.78 -24.51
CA ASN A 622 10.80 4.33 -23.61
C ASN A 622 10.48 3.89 -22.17
N THR A 623 11.45 3.37 -21.43
CA THR A 623 11.18 2.74 -20.14
C THR A 623 12.14 3.22 -19.06
N LEU A 624 11.58 3.66 -17.94
CA LEU A 624 12.30 3.87 -16.68
C LEU A 624 11.94 2.74 -15.71
N VAL A 625 12.95 1.99 -15.28
CA VAL A 625 12.82 0.96 -14.25
C VAL A 625 13.48 1.45 -12.96
N THR A 626 12.82 1.29 -11.81
CA THR A 626 13.45 1.54 -10.51
C THR A 626 13.46 0.28 -9.66
N THR A 627 14.45 0.14 -8.78
CA THR A 627 14.52 -0.95 -7.79
C THR A 627 15.39 -0.55 -6.59
N GLY A 628 15.41 -1.37 -5.54
CA GLY A 628 16.25 -1.17 -4.35
C GLY A 628 17.02 -2.44 -4.00
N LEU A 629 18.30 -2.32 -3.67
CA LEU A 629 19.17 -3.47 -3.38
C LEU A 629 18.67 -4.29 -2.17
N HIS A 630 18.04 -3.64 -1.19
CA HIS A 630 17.52 -4.26 0.03
C HIS A 630 16.01 -4.49 0.00
N ASP A 631 15.40 -4.51 -1.20
CA ASP A 631 13.96 -4.73 -1.34
C ASP A 631 13.55 -6.13 -0.86
N SER A 632 12.65 -6.14 0.13
CA SER A 632 12.15 -7.36 0.77
C SER A 632 10.84 -7.88 0.16
N GLN A 633 10.26 -7.19 -0.82
CA GLN A 633 9.03 -7.62 -1.49
C GLN A 633 9.31 -8.10 -2.91
N VAL A 634 9.97 -7.28 -3.73
CA VAL A 634 10.40 -7.66 -5.08
C VAL A 634 11.92 -7.65 -5.12
N GLN A 635 12.53 -8.79 -5.38
CA GLN A 635 13.99 -8.90 -5.31
C GLN A 635 14.64 -8.08 -6.44
N TYR A 636 15.70 -7.32 -6.13
CA TYR A 636 16.37 -6.40 -7.08
C TYR A 636 16.79 -7.08 -8.40
N PHE A 637 17.06 -8.38 -8.37
CA PHE A 637 17.51 -9.13 -9.53
C PHE A 637 16.41 -9.26 -10.59
N GLU A 638 15.13 -9.21 -10.23
CA GLU A 638 14.03 -9.33 -11.19
C GLU A 638 14.07 -8.20 -12.24
N PRO A 639 13.99 -6.91 -11.86
CA PRO A 639 14.14 -5.81 -12.81
C PRO A 639 15.50 -5.80 -13.50
N ALA A 640 16.59 -6.16 -12.82
CA ALA A 640 17.92 -6.18 -13.42
C ALA A 640 18.02 -7.19 -14.57
N LYS A 641 17.51 -8.41 -14.37
CA LYS A 641 17.41 -9.45 -15.41
C LYS A 641 16.51 -9.01 -16.56
N TRP A 642 15.37 -8.41 -16.23
CA TRP A 642 14.40 -7.95 -17.22
C TRP A 642 14.96 -6.85 -18.12
N VAL A 643 15.66 -5.87 -17.56
CA VAL A 643 16.36 -4.81 -18.32
C VAL A 643 17.43 -5.41 -19.23
N ALA A 644 18.24 -6.34 -18.72
CA ALA A 644 19.26 -7.03 -19.53
C ALA A 644 18.64 -7.75 -20.74
N LYS A 645 17.55 -8.51 -20.53
CA LYS A 645 16.86 -9.25 -21.60
C LYS A 645 16.15 -8.33 -22.58
N LEU A 646 15.47 -7.27 -22.11
CA LEU A 646 14.88 -6.25 -22.98
C LEU A 646 15.94 -5.61 -23.89
N ARG A 647 17.10 -5.24 -23.33
CA ARG A 647 18.18 -4.61 -24.10
C ARG A 647 18.75 -5.54 -25.18
N ALA A 648 18.80 -6.86 -24.91
CA ALA A 648 19.24 -7.86 -25.87
C ALA A 648 18.22 -8.16 -27.00
N MET A 649 16.93 -7.92 -26.75
CA MET A 649 15.84 -8.37 -27.64
C MET A 649 15.13 -7.22 -28.37
N LYS A 650 15.09 -6.02 -27.80
CA LYS A 650 14.36 -4.89 -28.39
C LYS A 650 14.92 -4.46 -29.74
N THR A 651 14.04 -4.04 -30.67
CA THR A 651 14.41 -3.62 -32.03
C THR A 651 14.37 -2.11 -32.25
N ASP A 652 13.82 -1.36 -31.29
CA ASP A 652 13.79 0.09 -31.28
C ASP A 652 15.11 0.72 -30.81
N LYS A 653 15.17 2.05 -30.90
CA LYS A 653 16.22 2.89 -30.32
C LYS A 653 15.72 3.73 -29.13
N ASN A 654 14.56 3.36 -28.56
CA ASN A 654 13.99 4.04 -27.41
C ASN A 654 14.88 3.86 -26.17
N GLN A 655 14.74 4.80 -25.25
CA GLN A 655 15.50 4.85 -24.00
C GLN A 655 15.04 3.71 -23.06
N LEU A 656 15.98 2.91 -22.55
CA LEU A 656 15.74 1.88 -21.54
C LEU A 656 16.76 2.06 -20.42
N ILE A 657 16.32 2.65 -19.31
CA ILE A 657 17.17 3.05 -18.19
C ILE A 657 16.68 2.45 -16.88
N MET A 658 17.63 2.12 -16.00
CA MET A 658 17.35 1.55 -14.69
C MET A 658 18.07 2.33 -13.60
N HIS A 659 17.36 2.64 -12.52
CA HIS A 659 17.93 3.23 -11.30
C HIS A 659 17.74 2.27 -10.13
N THR A 660 18.85 1.82 -9.55
CA THR A 660 18.90 0.99 -8.34
C THR A 660 19.30 1.85 -7.15
N ASP A 661 18.41 1.99 -6.17
CA ASP A 661 18.80 2.53 -4.85
C ASP A 661 19.67 1.50 -4.12
N MET A 662 20.95 1.81 -3.98
CA MET A 662 21.93 0.92 -3.34
C MET A 662 21.83 0.92 -1.81
N SER A 663 20.98 1.77 -1.22
CA SER A 663 20.90 2.03 0.23
C SER A 663 19.58 1.67 0.88
N ALA A 664 18.52 1.42 0.10
CA ALA A 664 17.17 1.21 0.59
C ALA A 664 16.46 -0.01 -0.01
N GLY A 665 15.32 -0.35 0.57
CA GLY A 665 14.45 -1.44 0.12
C GLY A 665 13.20 -0.95 -0.62
N HIS A 666 12.09 -1.67 -0.44
CA HIS A 666 10.87 -1.52 -1.27
C HIS A 666 10.27 -0.11 -1.29
N GLY A 667 10.31 0.59 -0.14
CA GLY A 667 9.75 1.94 0.00
C GLY A 667 10.71 3.05 -0.40
N GLY A 668 11.92 2.73 -0.86
CA GLY A 668 12.99 3.70 -1.07
C GLY A 668 13.55 4.26 0.24
N ALA A 669 14.31 5.35 0.11
CA ALA A 669 14.97 5.98 1.24
C ALA A 669 13.96 6.59 2.24
N SER A 670 14.26 6.52 3.54
CA SER A 670 13.36 7.02 4.60
C SER A 670 13.43 8.54 4.78
N GLY A 671 12.34 9.10 5.30
CA GLY A 671 12.17 10.54 5.47
C GLY A 671 11.18 11.10 4.47
N ARG A 672 10.43 12.13 4.86
CA ARG A 672 9.32 12.66 4.05
C ARG A 672 9.78 13.33 2.75
N PHE A 673 11.01 13.82 2.66
CA PHE A 673 11.46 14.53 1.46
C PHE A 673 12.15 13.61 0.44
N LYS A 674 12.75 12.49 0.85
CA LYS A 674 13.49 11.63 -0.09
C LYS A 674 12.61 10.99 -1.17
N SER A 675 11.37 10.64 -0.84
CA SER A 675 10.39 10.13 -1.83
C SER A 675 10.04 11.13 -2.94
N ILE A 676 10.30 12.42 -2.73
CA ILE A 676 10.10 13.47 -3.73
C ILE A 676 11.12 13.32 -4.87
N ASP A 677 12.35 12.88 -4.57
CA ASP A 677 13.37 12.68 -5.60
C ASP A 677 12.95 11.60 -6.60
N ASP A 678 12.33 10.51 -6.11
CA ASP A 678 11.81 9.44 -6.96
C ASP A 678 10.65 9.92 -7.85
N THR A 679 9.72 10.68 -7.28
CA THR A 679 8.59 11.26 -8.05
C THR A 679 9.09 12.27 -9.08
N ALA A 680 10.01 13.15 -8.70
CA ALA A 680 10.61 14.14 -9.59
C ALA A 680 11.42 13.48 -10.71
N ARG A 681 12.13 12.39 -10.43
CA ARG A 681 12.83 11.56 -11.42
C ARG A 681 11.86 11.03 -12.47
N GLN A 682 10.76 10.42 -12.04
CA GLN A 682 9.72 9.89 -12.91
C GLN A 682 9.10 10.97 -13.80
N TYR A 683 8.82 12.14 -13.22
CA TYR A 683 8.24 13.26 -13.96
C TYR A 683 9.23 13.89 -14.94
N ALA A 684 10.50 14.04 -14.53
CA ALA A 684 11.57 14.55 -15.38
C ALA A 684 11.78 13.64 -16.60
N PHE A 685 11.70 12.32 -16.42
CA PHE A 685 11.74 11.34 -17.52
C PHE A 685 10.61 11.57 -18.52
N MET A 686 9.37 11.72 -18.07
CA MET A 686 8.23 11.99 -18.97
C MET A 686 8.37 13.34 -19.70
N LEU A 687 8.81 14.39 -18.99
CA LEU A 687 9.02 15.71 -19.58
C LEU A 687 10.16 15.70 -20.61
N GLN A 688 11.26 14.99 -20.36
CA GLN A 688 12.35 14.80 -21.32
C GLN A 688 11.85 14.17 -22.62
N LEU A 689 11.01 13.12 -22.53
CA LEU A 689 10.45 12.43 -23.70
C LEU A 689 9.46 13.29 -24.52
N LEU A 690 8.89 14.32 -23.89
CA LEU A 690 8.06 15.33 -24.56
C LEU A 690 8.86 16.53 -25.07
N GLY A 691 10.19 16.57 -24.84
CA GLY A 691 11.03 17.72 -25.16
C GLY A 691 10.72 18.96 -24.30
N LYS A 692 10.12 18.78 -23.11
CA LYS A 692 9.66 19.85 -22.21
C LYS A 692 10.54 20.01 -20.97
N ASN A 693 11.87 20.10 -21.15
CA ASN A 693 12.78 20.36 -20.03
C ASN A 693 12.51 21.75 -19.42
N LEU A 694 12.50 21.82 -18.09
CA LEU A 694 12.15 23.01 -17.28
C LEU A 694 13.29 23.98 -17.07
#